data_AF-A7SGR6-F1
#
_entry.id   AF-A7SGR6-F1
#
_cell.length_a   1.000
_cell.length_b   1.000
_cell.length_c   1.000
_cell.angle_alpha   90.00
_cell.angle_beta   90.00
_cell.angle_gamma   90.00
#
_symmetry.space_group_name_H-M   'P 1'
#
loop_
_entity.id
_entity.type
_entity.pdbx_description
1 polymer ?
#
loop_
_entity_poly.entity_id
_entity_poly.type
_entity_poly.pdbx_seq_one_letter_code
_entity_poly.pdbx_strand_id
1 'polypeptide(L)'
;MRIVVCFLFALAGSAIADIYLHNPRGSNNRLNERSANRQNANRAFDSQNNNRGGYNVGDKTSGAARNEDEQYHMSYFQSSNSGSGKTYLTMEWTNQHGCGGNEDSDPHKMNCQLVLQYMCQEDVSSRQQDTLRNGAKTNTQGYSATDKGSQESEAQYKGRKNGNVKSDYVMHEAWEWYDKCRRRIRNKGLFTADQKLNGDESIYTRQNPGGTRRGYECPEERDYYPYWHPTDWKDIAVLTTDPDRCSYYKKESFNMKTKGECIEKYSNGNAKHWSKYNDAKECAANGGTWTEFTNYLETAPGNEQQCKAKGNKYVWGLRHGHTQKECLVRLDEPDCKQANWTRVNHLGNGREGVPLNYTWTIPSFPSGKDYRCIFRIRYNISTDDYDPWQTDATSNQNLNAMKMSPVQQNPVVDVGAGMQPLRLAINTAQYGRTFQDRSHLFKLITRTKAVSEDQDIYNLNVRGKRGNIVQTFPAVEYDFVPNDLTIKSNDLLHIQWTGSNSHNNGNPAGDGQAGDSGEGTAGTDRNNIVEIMDPADNYPLPWERAKLFKNAQVKWTSHAYKTPKPEDVAISFASSGYFSCLVGKNGPAECKGNSPDTKGAMNNQLNNAPASYAGMVLQLGKGDYYYACSRNNNFSNRSQKGRLYVK
;
A
#
# COMPACT_ATOMS: atom_id res chain seq x y z
N MET A 1 12.32 -56.73 18.29
CA MET A 1 11.74 -55.53 18.92
C MET A 1 12.81 -54.45 19.00
N ARG A 2 12.74 -53.44 18.11
CA ARG A 2 13.35 -52.11 18.25
C ARG A 2 12.73 -51.25 17.14
N ILE A 3 11.64 -50.59 17.51
CA ILE A 3 10.89 -49.66 16.66
C ILE A 3 11.79 -48.44 16.48
N VAL A 4 12.24 -48.21 15.25
CA VAL A 4 12.95 -46.99 14.87
C VAL A 4 11.88 -45.91 14.69
N VAL A 5 11.75 -45.04 15.68
CA VAL A 5 10.91 -43.85 15.64
C VAL A 5 11.57 -42.84 14.69
N CYS A 6 10.99 -42.67 13.49
CA CYS A 6 11.32 -41.54 12.61
C CYS A 6 10.82 -40.25 13.26
N PHE A 7 11.74 -39.45 13.81
CA PHE A 7 11.46 -38.08 14.17
C PHE A 7 11.34 -37.23 12.90
N LEU A 8 10.11 -36.89 12.53
CA LEU A 8 9.80 -35.77 11.64
C LEU A 8 10.26 -34.47 12.31
N PHE A 9 11.50 -34.05 12.04
CA PHE A 9 11.92 -32.68 12.35
C PHE A 9 11.22 -31.72 11.38
N ALA A 10 10.06 -31.22 11.78
CA ALA A 10 9.44 -30.03 11.20
C ALA A 10 10.22 -28.79 11.68
N LEU A 11 11.39 -28.52 11.09
CA LEU A 11 12.02 -27.21 11.16
C LEU A 11 11.27 -26.24 10.24
N ALA A 12 10.05 -25.88 10.63
CA ALA A 12 9.28 -24.81 10.01
C ALA A 12 9.75 -23.45 10.54
N GLY A 13 11.03 -23.14 10.33
CA GLY A 13 11.55 -21.78 10.47
C GLY A 13 11.13 -20.95 9.26
N SER A 14 9.85 -20.63 9.16
CA SER A 14 9.38 -19.66 8.16
C SER A 14 9.91 -18.30 8.62
N ALA A 15 11.02 -17.83 8.07
CA ALA A 15 11.34 -16.42 8.17
C ALA A 15 10.28 -15.66 7.37
N ILE A 16 9.20 -15.26 8.07
CA ILE A 16 8.11 -14.46 7.51
C ILE A 16 8.62 -13.02 7.43
N ALA A 17 9.11 -12.55 6.28
CA ALA A 17 9.44 -11.14 6.06
C ALA A 17 9.89 -10.89 4.63
N ASP A 18 9.12 -10.12 3.84
CA ASP A 18 9.41 -10.09 2.41
C ASP A 18 9.21 -8.71 1.74
N ILE A 19 8.19 -7.91 2.10
CA ILE A 19 8.11 -6.49 1.70
C ILE A 19 7.35 -5.60 2.69
N TYR A 20 7.95 -4.52 3.21
CA TYR A 20 7.31 -3.59 4.15
C TYR A 20 7.18 -2.19 3.55
N LEU A 21 5.97 -1.66 3.49
CA LEU A 21 5.71 -0.34 2.97
C LEU A 21 5.83 0.73 4.07
N HIS A 22 6.61 1.78 3.84
CA HIS A 22 6.90 2.83 4.82
C HIS A 22 6.21 4.18 4.51
N ASN A 23 6.08 4.55 3.23
CA ASN A 23 5.30 5.71 2.79
C ASN A 23 4.55 5.39 1.48
N PRO A 24 3.23 5.64 1.38
CA PRO A 24 2.30 5.83 2.52
C PRO A 24 2.39 4.63 3.49
N ARG A 25 2.11 4.83 4.78
CA ARG A 25 2.35 3.77 5.79
C ARG A 25 1.65 2.45 5.46
N GLY A 26 2.44 1.37 5.39
CA GLY A 26 1.98 -0.01 5.22
C GLY A 26 1.22 -0.51 6.43
N SER A 27 0.03 -1.07 6.19
CA SER A 27 -0.83 -1.61 7.24
C SER A 27 -0.31 -2.96 7.72
N ASN A 28 0.19 -3.81 6.82
CA ASN A 28 0.54 -5.19 7.14
C ASN A 28 -0.57 -5.95 7.89
N ASN A 29 -1.84 -5.72 7.52
CA ASN A 29 -3.05 -6.17 8.22
C ASN A 29 -3.27 -5.58 9.64
N ARG A 30 -2.46 -4.63 10.10
CA ARG A 30 -2.70 -3.92 11.37
C ARG A 30 -3.87 -2.94 11.26
N LEU A 31 -4.40 -2.58 12.41
CA LEU A 31 -5.35 -1.49 12.62
C LEU A 31 -4.93 -0.63 13.80
N ASN A 32 -5.21 -1.06 15.04
CA ASN A 32 -5.02 -0.28 16.26
C ASN A 32 -4.51 -1.18 17.41
N GLU A 33 -3.77 -2.23 17.08
CA GLU A 33 -3.26 -3.19 18.05
C GLU A 33 -2.32 -2.53 19.06
N ARG A 34 -2.54 -2.88 20.34
CA ARG A 34 -1.70 -2.52 21.51
C ARG A 34 -0.55 -3.47 21.77
N SER A 35 -0.25 -4.35 20.81
CA SER A 35 0.86 -5.29 20.86
C SER A 35 1.88 -5.01 19.78
N ALA A 36 3.11 -5.49 19.98
CA ALA A 36 4.16 -5.44 18.96
C ALA A 36 3.71 -6.18 17.68
N ASN A 37 2.97 -7.27 17.84
CA ASN A 37 2.40 -8.07 16.75
C ASN A 37 1.03 -7.54 16.30
N ARG A 38 0.72 -7.67 15.00
CA ARG A 38 -0.65 -7.61 14.48
C ARG A 38 -1.48 -8.74 15.08
N GLN A 39 -2.78 -8.52 15.28
CA GLN A 39 -3.66 -9.50 15.92
C GLN A 39 -4.14 -10.58 14.93
N ASN A 40 -4.29 -10.22 13.65
CA ASN A 40 -4.87 -11.09 12.64
C ASN A 40 -4.20 -10.92 11.27
N ALA A 41 -3.39 -11.90 10.88
CA ALA A 41 -2.70 -11.92 9.58
C ALA A 41 -3.64 -12.11 8.38
N ASN A 42 -4.90 -12.50 8.60
CA ASN A 42 -5.88 -12.77 7.56
C ASN A 42 -6.93 -11.66 7.43
N ARG A 43 -6.70 -10.50 8.07
CA ARG A 43 -7.70 -9.44 8.22
C ARG A 43 -8.17 -8.87 6.86
N ALA A 44 -7.23 -8.44 6.03
CA ALA A 44 -7.50 -7.72 4.78
C ALA A 44 -6.90 -8.42 3.54
N PHE A 45 -5.67 -8.93 3.61
CA PHE A 45 -4.95 -9.52 2.46
C PHE A 45 -3.81 -10.45 2.90
N ASP A 46 -3.21 -11.20 1.98
CA ASP A 46 -2.02 -12.02 2.26
C ASP A 46 -0.73 -11.23 2.18
N SER A 47 -0.31 -10.68 3.31
CA SER A 47 0.97 -9.96 3.37
C SER A 47 2.19 -10.87 3.20
N GLN A 48 2.11 -12.12 3.68
CA GLN A 48 3.28 -12.98 3.93
C GLN A 48 4.41 -12.35 4.78
N ASN A 49 4.15 -11.22 5.41
CA ASN A 49 5.10 -10.44 6.19
C ASN A 49 5.09 -10.78 7.68
N ASN A 50 6.16 -10.44 8.40
CA ASN A 50 6.25 -10.67 9.83
C ASN A 50 5.09 -9.99 10.58
N ASN A 51 4.58 -10.63 11.64
CA ASN A 51 3.51 -10.06 12.46
C ASN A 51 3.89 -8.71 13.11
N ARG A 52 5.18 -8.43 13.33
CA ARG A 52 5.66 -7.16 13.92
C ARG A 52 5.76 -6.01 12.92
N GLY A 53 5.72 -6.28 11.61
CA GLY A 53 5.81 -5.26 10.58
C GLY A 53 4.55 -4.40 10.48
N GLY A 54 4.64 -3.32 9.71
CA GLY A 54 3.55 -2.37 9.46
C GLY A 54 3.25 -1.42 10.62
N TYR A 55 2.26 -0.56 10.38
CA TYR A 55 1.91 0.58 11.22
C TYR A 55 0.44 0.52 11.64
N ASN A 56 0.12 1.02 12.83
CA ASN A 56 -1.28 1.27 13.19
C ASN A 56 -1.83 2.43 12.33
N VAL A 57 -3.15 2.43 12.11
CA VAL A 57 -3.88 3.52 11.50
C VAL A 57 -3.72 4.79 12.32
N GLY A 58 -3.75 5.95 11.67
CA GLY A 58 -3.64 7.24 12.34
C GLY A 58 -4.85 7.55 13.22
N ASP A 59 -4.62 8.21 14.35
CA ASP A 59 -5.67 8.83 15.17
C ASP A 59 -5.74 10.33 14.88
N LYS A 60 -6.95 10.90 14.74
CA LYS A 60 -7.11 12.34 14.48
C LYS A 60 -6.72 13.22 15.66
N THR A 61 -6.85 12.70 16.89
CA THR A 61 -6.74 13.50 18.12
C THR A 61 -5.67 12.94 19.04
N SER A 62 -5.58 13.49 20.26
CA SER A 62 -4.72 12.96 21.32
C SER A 62 -5.26 11.66 21.95
N GLY A 63 -6.48 11.23 21.60
CA GLY A 63 -7.08 9.98 22.03
C GLY A 63 -7.07 8.92 20.93
N ALA A 64 -7.01 7.64 21.32
CA ALA A 64 -7.10 6.51 20.40
C ALA A 64 -8.48 6.43 19.74
N ALA A 65 -8.50 6.25 18.43
CA ALA A 65 -9.71 6.16 17.63
C ALA A 65 -10.50 4.89 17.96
N ARG A 66 -11.82 5.06 18.15
CA ARG A 66 -12.77 3.99 18.48
C ARG A 66 -13.57 3.53 17.27
N ASN A 67 -13.63 4.37 16.25
CA ASN A 67 -14.32 4.15 14.99
C ASN A 67 -13.52 4.78 13.84
N GLU A 68 -13.95 4.54 12.61
CA GLU A 68 -13.26 5.06 11.42
C GLU A 68 -13.30 6.60 11.32
N ASP A 69 -14.34 7.26 11.86
CA ASP A 69 -14.46 8.71 11.77
C ASP A 69 -13.48 9.44 12.72
N GLU A 70 -12.96 8.75 13.71
CA GLU A 70 -11.87 9.21 14.58
C GLU A 70 -10.47 8.89 14.01
N GLN A 71 -10.38 8.11 12.92
CA GLN A 71 -9.12 7.77 12.26
C GLN A 71 -8.67 8.88 11.31
N TYR A 72 -7.37 9.16 11.30
CA TYR A 72 -6.78 10.09 10.37
C TYR A 72 -6.42 9.40 9.06
N HIS A 73 -6.86 10.00 7.96
CA HIS A 73 -6.51 9.60 6.60
C HIS A 73 -5.62 10.68 6.01
N MET A 74 -4.37 10.33 5.72
CA MET A 74 -3.47 11.21 4.96
C MET A 74 -4.17 11.67 3.70
N SER A 75 -4.08 12.95 3.36
CA SER A 75 -4.80 13.53 2.22
C SER A 75 -3.80 14.15 1.27
N TYR A 76 -3.81 13.79 0.00
CA TYR A 76 -2.86 14.31 -0.98
C TYR A 76 -3.61 15.06 -2.07
N PHE A 77 -3.13 16.24 -2.45
CA PHE A 77 -3.72 16.97 -3.56
C PHE A 77 -3.55 16.21 -4.87
N GLN A 78 -4.61 16.14 -5.67
CA GLN A 78 -4.54 15.65 -7.04
C GLN A 78 -3.61 16.54 -7.88
N SER A 79 -3.04 16.01 -8.97
CA SER A 79 -2.42 16.86 -9.99
C SER A 79 -3.49 17.76 -10.63
N SER A 80 -3.06 18.89 -11.18
CA SER A 80 -3.93 19.78 -11.94
C SER A 80 -4.50 19.10 -13.18
N ASN A 81 -5.67 19.58 -13.62
CA ASN A 81 -6.22 19.24 -14.93
C ASN A 81 -5.55 20.02 -16.08
N SER A 82 -4.76 21.06 -15.76
CA SER A 82 -3.85 21.70 -16.70
C SER A 82 -2.67 20.76 -16.98
N GLY A 83 -2.00 20.89 -18.13
CA GLY A 83 -0.81 20.07 -18.43
C GLY A 83 0.39 20.32 -17.49
N SER A 84 0.27 21.29 -16.58
CA SER A 84 1.21 21.73 -15.53
C SER A 84 0.70 21.35 -14.13
N GLY A 85 1.43 21.70 -13.06
CA GLY A 85 0.96 21.53 -11.68
C GLY A 85 0.75 20.08 -11.24
N LYS A 86 1.82 19.29 -11.27
CA LYS A 86 1.84 17.89 -10.82
C LYS A 86 1.92 17.80 -9.30
N THR A 87 1.35 16.75 -8.71
CA THR A 87 1.57 16.42 -7.29
C THR A 87 2.40 15.14 -7.17
N TYR A 88 3.47 15.19 -6.37
CA TYR A 88 4.42 14.10 -6.20
C TYR A 88 4.33 13.49 -4.80
N LEU A 89 4.21 12.16 -4.74
CA LEU A 89 4.31 11.37 -3.51
C LEU A 89 5.47 10.38 -3.62
N THR A 90 6.50 10.57 -2.79
CA THR A 90 7.62 9.61 -2.70
C THR A 90 7.17 8.39 -1.91
N MET A 91 6.98 7.28 -2.60
CA MET A 91 6.68 6.00 -1.98
C MET A 91 7.97 5.31 -1.56
N GLU A 92 7.93 4.60 -0.44
CA GLU A 92 9.13 3.97 0.12
C GLU A 92 8.82 2.64 0.77
N TRP A 93 9.72 1.67 0.60
CA TRP A 93 9.58 0.32 1.15
C TRP A 93 10.94 -0.32 1.45
N THR A 94 10.89 -1.47 2.10
CA THR A 94 12.01 -2.41 2.26
C THR A 94 11.60 -3.78 1.76
N ASN A 95 12.51 -4.54 1.14
CA ASN A 95 12.25 -5.90 0.65
C ASN A 95 13.35 -6.87 1.08
N GLN A 96 13.01 -8.03 1.63
CA GLN A 96 14.01 -8.90 2.24
C GLN A 96 14.83 -9.69 1.22
N HIS A 97 14.21 -10.21 0.17
CA HIS A 97 14.84 -11.19 -0.72
C HIS A 97 15.80 -10.62 -1.75
N GLY A 98 16.14 -9.33 -1.68
CA GLY A 98 17.04 -8.68 -2.63
C GLY A 98 16.43 -8.53 -4.03
N CYS A 99 16.96 -7.62 -4.82
CA CYS A 99 16.47 -7.39 -6.18
C CYS A 99 17.63 -6.94 -7.05
N GLY A 100 17.69 -7.45 -8.28
CA GLY A 100 18.74 -7.10 -9.23
C GLY A 100 20.03 -7.85 -8.97
N GLY A 101 21.14 -7.30 -9.47
CA GLY A 101 22.43 -7.96 -9.55
C GLY A 101 22.72 -8.39 -10.99
N ASN A 102 23.94 -8.84 -11.25
CA ASN A 102 24.32 -9.45 -12.53
C ASN A 102 24.80 -10.88 -12.30
N GLU A 103 24.76 -11.68 -13.36
CA GLU A 103 25.08 -13.11 -13.31
C GLU A 103 26.57 -13.37 -13.10
N ASP A 104 27.44 -12.40 -13.43
CA ASP A 104 28.88 -12.60 -13.47
C ASP A 104 29.60 -12.27 -12.14
N SER A 105 29.06 -11.34 -11.35
CA SER A 105 29.79 -10.74 -10.22
C SER A 105 28.97 -10.52 -8.96
N ASP A 106 27.66 -10.78 -8.98
CA ASP A 106 26.79 -10.58 -7.83
C ASP A 106 26.32 -11.91 -7.23
N PRO A 107 26.89 -12.36 -6.09
CA PRO A 107 26.46 -13.59 -5.41
C PRO A 107 25.06 -13.48 -4.79
N HIS A 108 24.41 -12.32 -4.91
CA HIS A 108 23.07 -12.02 -4.42
C HIS A 108 22.08 -11.70 -5.55
N LYS A 109 22.41 -12.07 -6.80
CA LYS A 109 21.49 -11.89 -7.95
C LYS A 109 20.14 -12.53 -7.65
N MET A 110 19.08 -11.73 -7.73
CA MET A 110 17.71 -12.20 -7.58
C MET A 110 16.80 -11.52 -8.60
N ASN A 111 16.09 -12.34 -9.39
CA ASN A 111 15.10 -11.84 -10.35
C ASN A 111 13.89 -11.33 -9.59
N CYS A 112 13.47 -10.13 -9.96
CA CYS A 112 12.50 -9.39 -9.16
C CYS A 112 11.61 -8.50 -10.04
N GLN A 113 10.36 -8.38 -9.61
CA GLN A 113 9.39 -7.43 -10.14
C GLN A 113 8.62 -6.80 -8.98
N LEU A 114 8.71 -5.48 -8.85
CA LEU A 114 7.92 -4.67 -7.94
C LEU A 114 6.80 -4.00 -8.73
N VAL A 115 5.56 -4.36 -8.43
CA VAL A 115 4.35 -3.82 -9.10
C VAL A 115 3.66 -2.88 -8.13
N LEU A 116 3.61 -1.59 -8.49
CA LEU A 116 3.02 -0.52 -7.68
C LEU A 116 1.63 -0.21 -8.22
N GLN A 117 0.62 -0.31 -7.37
CA GLN A 117 -0.78 -0.20 -7.76
C GLN A 117 -1.60 0.59 -6.76
N TYR A 118 -2.72 1.14 -7.22
CA TYR A 118 -3.69 1.79 -6.35
C TYR A 118 -5.12 1.44 -6.75
N MET A 119 -6.03 1.58 -5.81
CA MET A 119 -7.47 1.48 -6.03
C MET A 119 -8.15 2.66 -5.35
N CYS A 120 -9.10 3.28 -6.03
CA CYS A 120 -9.83 4.45 -5.53
C CYS A 120 -11.33 4.31 -5.76
N GLN A 121 -12.10 4.90 -4.86
CA GLN A 121 -13.54 5.16 -5.00
C GLN A 121 -13.81 6.62 -4.68
N GLU A 122 -14.88 7.19 -5.24
CA GLU A 122 -15.34 8.53 -4.86
C GLU A 122 -15.56 8.62 -3.34
N ASP A 123 -15.04 9.67 -2.72
CA ASP A 123 -15.19 9.90 -1.28
C ASP A 123 -16.59 10.43 -0.95
N VAL A 124 -17.54 9.51 -0.78
CA VAL A 124 -18.94 9.85 -0.47
C VAL A 124 -19.18 10.03 1.03
N SER A 125 -20.13 10.91 1.37
CA SER A 125 -20.56 11.16 2.75
C SER A 125 -21.32 9.98 3.38
N SER A 126 -22.11 9.26 2.57
CA SER A 126 -22.85 8.06 3.00
C SER A 126 -22.17 6.80 2.48
N ARG A 127 -21.38 6.17 3.36
CA ARG A 127 -20.63 4.94 3.04
C ARG A 127 -21.59 3.78 2.76
N GLN A 128 -21.39 3.12 1.64
CA GLN A 128 -22.08 1.89 1.25
C GLN A 128 -21.30 0.67 1.76
N GLN A 129 -21.91 -0.51 1.59
CA GLN A 129 -21.35 -1.77 2.08
C GLN A 129 -19.95 -2.08 1.52
N ASP A 130 -19.68 -1.73 0.26
CA ASP A 130 -18.39 -1.95 -0.43
C ASP A 130 -17.47 -0.72 -0.43
N THR A 131 -17.84 0.32 0.30
CA THR A 131 -17.00 1.52 0.40
C THR A 131 -15.66 1.18 1.04
N LEU A 132 -14.56 1.56 0.40
CA LEU A 132 -13.20 1.37 0.91
C LEU A 132 -13.07 1.97 2.31
N ARG A 133 -12.53 1.17 3.23
CA ARG A 133 -12.37 1.55 4.64
C ARG A 133 -11.34 0.68 5.35
N ASN A 134 -10.71 1.29 6.35
CA ASN A 134 -9.94 0.54 7.34
C ASN A 134 -10.87 -0.21 8.30
N GLY A 135 -12.05 0.33 8.64
CA GLY A 135 -12.92 -0.22 9.69
C GLY A 135 -12.35 -0.02 11.10
N ALA A 136 -13.04 -0.56 12.12
CA ALA A 136 -12.73 -0.41 13.54
C ALA A 136 -12.40 -1.74 14.25
N LYS A 137 -12.54 -2.88 13.55
CA LYS A 137 -12.26 -4.22 14.07
C LYS A 137 -11.05 -4.87 13.41
N THR A 138 -10.32 -5.67 14.18
CA THR A 138 -9.15 -6.46 13.74
C THR A 138 -9.54 -7.82 13.13
N ASN A 139 -10.80 -8.23 13.26
CA ASN A 139 -11.31 -9.47 12.68
C ASN A 139 -11.40 -9.40 11.15
N THR A 140 -11.33 -10.57 10.50
CA THR A 140 -11.60 -10.73 9.07
C THR A 140 -13.09 -10.62 8.80
N GLN A 141 -13.48 -10.01 7.68
CA GLN A 141 -14.87 -10.01 7.20
C GLN A 141 -15.45 -11.44 7.11
N GLY A 142 -16.76 -11.62 7.29
CA GLY A 142 -17.40 -12.93 7.18
C GLY A 142 -17.37 -13.47 5.75
N TYR A 143 -17.50 -14.79 5.56
CA TYR A 143 -17.78 -15.35 4.24
C TYR A 143 -18.44 -16.72 4.40
N SER A 144 -19.57 -16.93 3.72
CA SER A 144 -20.21 -18.24 3.60
C SER A 144 -20.35 -18.64 2.14
N ALA A 145 -19.85 -19.83 1.83
CA ALA A 145 -20.06 -20.51 0.56
C ALA A 145 -21.54 -20.73 0.29
N THR A 146 -21.96 -20.64 -0.98
CA THR A 146 -23.29 -21.13 -1.38
C THR A 146 -23.31 -22.66 -1.42
N ASP A 147 -24.37 -23.27 -0.90
CA ASP A 147 -24.67 -24.70 -1.00
C ASP A 147 -25.45 -25.03 -2.29
N LYS A 148 -25.99 -24.02 -2.98
CA LYS A 148 -26.82 -24.17 -4.19
C LYS A 148 -26.01 -24.24 -5.49
N GLY A 149 -24.70 -23.99 -5.44
CA GLY A 149 -23.83 -24.01 -6.61
C GLY A 149 -24.34 -23.09 -7.73
N SER A 150 -24.57 -23.64 -8.93
CA SER A 150 -25.08 -22.88 -10.08
C SER A 150 -26.57 -22.49 -9.98
N GLN A 151 -27.32 -23.10 -9.06
CA GLN A 151 -28.76 -22.85 -8.85
C GLN A 151 -29.04 -21.68 -7.90
N GLU A 152 -28.01 -21.02 -7.38
CA GLU A 152 -28.17 -19.85 -6.53
C GLU A 152 -28.91 -18.72 -7.26
N SER A 153 -29.96 -18.19 -6.64
CA SER A 153 -30.69 -17.02 -7.12
C SER A 153 -30.00 -15.71 -6.72
N GLU A 154 -30.32 -14.63 -7.43
CA GLU A 154 -29.79 -13.31 -7.11
C GLU A 154 -30.12 -12.87 -5.68
N ALA A 155 -31.34 -13.15 -5.20
CA ALA A 155 -31.77 -12.82 -3.85
C ALA A 155 -30.98 -13.58 -2.78
N GLN A 156 -30.66 -14.86 -3.03
CA GLN A 156 -29.83 -15.67 -2.13
C GLN A 156 -28.40 -15.13 -2.05
N TYR A 157 -27.80 -14.78 -3.20
CA TYR A 157 -26.49 -14.14 -3.24
C TYR A 157 -26.49 -12.84 -2.41
N LYS A 158 -27.45 -11.93 -2.65
CA LYS A 158 -27.56 -10.66 -1.91
C LYS A 158 -27.73 -10.91 -0.42
N GLY A 159 -28.52 -11.93 -0.03
CA GLY A 159 -28.68 -12.37 1.35
C GLY A 159 -27.36 -12.79 2.00
N ARG A 160 -26.53 -13.60 1.31
CA ARG A 160 -25.20 -14.00 1.81
C ARG A 160 -24.29 -12.79 2.02
N LYS A 161 -24.18 -11.92 1.02
CA LYS A 161 -23.37 -10.70 1.11
C LYS A 161 -23.81 -9.85 2.31
N ASN A 162 -25.11 -9.61 2.46
CA ASN A 162 -25.67 -8.85 3.57
C ASN A 162 -25.40 -9.48 4.94
N GLY A 163 -25.44 -10.81 5.04
CA GLY A 163 -25.09 -11.52 6.27
C GLY A 163 -23.59 -11.59 6.57
N ASN A 164 -22.72 -11.35 5.57
CA ASN A 164 -21.27 -11.50 5.68
C ASN A 164 -20.53 -10.18 5.90
N VAL A 165 -20.89 -9.14 5.14
CA VAL A 165 -20.15 -7.88 5.12
C VAL A 165 -20.62 -6.95 6.24
N LYS A 166 -19.69 -6.61 7.12
CA LYS A 166 -19.91 -5.68 8.24
C LYS A 166 -19.29 -4.32 7.95
N SER A 167 -19.96 -3.25 8.38
CA SER A 167 -19.53 -1.87 8.17
C SER A 167 -18.34 -1.46 9.03
N ASP A 168 -18.17 -2.04 10.22
CA ASP A 168 -17.08 -1.77 11.15
C ASP A 168 -15.81 -2.62 10.88
N TYR A 169 -15.79 -3.39 9.80
CA TYR A 169 -14.65 -4.23 9.39
C TYR A 169 -14.00 -3.63 8.15
N VAL A 170 -12.73 -3.99 7.92
CA VAL A 170 -11.96 -3.57 6.75
C VAL A 170 -12.68 -3.93 5.44
N MET A 171 -12.56 -3.06 4.45
CA MET A 171 -12.99 -3.33 3.07
C MET A 171 -11.95 -2.75 2.12
N HIS A 172 -11.03 -3.60 1.65
CA HIS A 172 -10.06 -3.23 0.60
C HIS A 172 -10.51 -3.74 -0.78
N GLU A 173 -11.24 -4.84 -0.82
CA GLU A 173 -11.79 -5.48 -2.02
C GLU A 173 -13.21 -5.96 -1.70
N ALA A 174 -14.14 -5.85 -2.65
CA ALA A 174 -15.54 -6.18 -2.44
C ALA A 174 -15.77 -7.69 -2.24
N TRP A 175 -16.84 -8.05 -1.53
CA TRP A 175 -17.21 -9.45 -1.26
C TRP A 175 -17.37 -10.27 -2.56
N GLU A 176 -17.96 -9.66 -3.59
CA GLU A 176 -18.22 -10.30 -4.88
C GLU A 176 -16.94 -10.76 -5.57
N TRP A 177 -15.83 -10.08 -5.34
CA TRP A 177 -14.56 -10.44 -5.96
C TRP A 177 -14.04 -11.76 -5.43
N TYR A 178 -14.14 -11.95 -4.12
CA TYR A 178 -13.80 -13.22 -3.50
C TYR A 178 -14.78 -14.33 -3.87
N ASP A 179 -16.09 -14.07 -3.89
CA ASP A 179 -17.08 -15.08 -4.30
C ASP A 179 -16.86 -15.49 -5.76
N LYS A 180 -16.57 -14.53 -6.66
CA LYS A 180 -16.17 -14.78 -8.05
C LYS A 180 -14.91 -15.63 -8.12
N CYS A 181 -13.85 -15.25 -7.41
CA CYS A 181 -12.58 -15.98 -7.38
C CYS A 181 -12.73 -17.42 -6.88
N ARG A 182 -13.54 -17.63 -5.84
CA ARG A 182 -13.81 -18.95 -5.27
C ARG A 182 -14.68 -19.85 -6.16
N ARG A 183 -15.34 -19.31 -7.18
CA ARG A 183 -16.22 -20.07 -8.09
C ARG A 183 -15.62 -20.25 -9.48
N ARG A 184 -14.75 -19.33 -9.89
CA ARG A 184 -14.06 -19.37 -11.18
C ARG A 184 -12.98 -20.45 -11.17
N ILE A 185 -12.97 -21.30 -12.19
CA ILE A 185 -11.89 -22.25 -12.43
C ILE A 185 -10.60 -21.46 -12.64
N ARG A 186 -9.54 -21.85 -11.93
CA ARG A 186 -8.22 -21.25 -12.07
C ARG A 186 -7.69 -21.39 -13.48
N ASN A 187 -6.77 -20.53 -13.89
CA ASN A 187 -6.07 -20.74 -15.16
C ASN A 187 -5.18 -21.99 -15.06
N LYS A 188 -5.57 -23.05 -15.79
CA LYS A 188 -4.86 -24.34 -15.79
C LYS A 188 -3.54 -24.29 -16.56
N GLY A 189 -3.24 -23.18 -17.24
CA GLY A 189 -1.94 -22.89 -17.86
C GLY A 189 -0.86 -22.42 -16.88
N LEU A 190 -1.18 -22.17 -15.60
CA LEU A 190 -0.22 -21.68 -14.61
C LEU A 190 0.67 -22.78 -14.04
N PHE A 191 1.96 -22.47 -13.93
CA PHE A 191 2.96 -23.33 -13.29
C PHE A 191 2.68 -23.52 -11.79
N THR A 192 2.59 -24.78 -11.35
CA THR A 192 2.41 -25.19 -9.95
C THR A 192 3.57 -26.03 -9.44
N ALA A 193 4.61 -26.25 -10.24
CA ALA A 193 5.72 -27.13 -9.90
C ALA A 193 5.22 -28.55 -9.54
N ASP A 194 5.58 -29.05 -8.36
CA ASP A 194 5.14 -30.32 -7.80
C ASP A 194 4.03 -30.16 -6.71
N GLN A 195 3.51 -28.94 -6.53
CA GLN A 195 2.46 -28.69 -5.55
C GLN A 195 1.14 -29.31 -5.97
N LYS A 196 0.56 -30.12 -5.07
CA LYS A 196 -0.80 -30.67 -5.22
C LYS A 196 -1.81 -29.68 -4.66
N LEU A 197 -2.58 -29.05 -5.55
CA LEU A 197 -3.65 -28.13 -5.16
C LEU A 197 -4.87 -28.89 -4.63
N ASN A 198 -5.57 -28.32 -3.65
CA ASN A 198 -6.77 -28.93 -3.06
C ASN A 198 -8.04 -28.76 -3.90
N GLY A 199 -8.00 -27.94 -4.94
CA GLY A 199 -9.12 -27.66 -5.81
C GLY A 199 -8.68 -26.98 -7.11
N ASP A 200 -9.67 -26.76 -7.98
CA ASP A 200 -9.49 -26.23 -9.33
C ASP A 200 -9.95 -24.77 -9.44
N GLU A 201 -10.41 -24.16 -8.37
CA GLU A 201 -10.89 -22.78 -8.32
C GLU A 201 -9.73 -21.77 -8.14
N SER A 202 -9.96 -20.51 -8.52
CA SER A 202 -8.92 -19.46 -8.55
C SER A 202 -8.37 -19.07 -7.16
N ILE A 203 -8.95 -19.61 -6.09
CA ILE A 203 -8.39 -19.49 -4.73
C ILE A 203 -7.22 -20.44 -4.47
N TYR A 204 -7.04 -21.46 -5.32
CA TYR A 204 -5.98 -22.45 -5.25
C TYR A 204 -4.85 -22.09 -6.23
N THR A 205 -3.76 -21.58 -5.68
CA THR A 205 -2.53 -21.27 -6.42
C THR A 205 -1.36 -22.06 -5.86
N ARG A 206 -0.21 -22.05 -6.55
CA ARG A 206 1.04 -22.64 -6.02
C ARG A 206 1.38 -22.14 -4.62
N GLN A 207 1.13 -20.85 -4.34
CA GLN A 207 1.41 -20.22 -3.04
C GLN A 207 0.26 -20.34 -2.03
N ASN A 208 -0.95 -20.72 -2.48
CA ASN A 208 -2.12 -20.92 -1.63
C ASN A 208 -2.80 -22.26 -1.94
N PRO A 209 -2.09 -23.41 -1.89
CA PRO A 209 -2.63 -24.70 -2.33
C PRO A 209 -3.80 -25.19 -1.48
N GLY A 210 -3.92 -24.70 -0.25
CA GLY A 210 -5.03 -24.98 0.66
C GLY A 210 -6.24 -24.05 0.52
N GLY A 211 -6.19 -22.99 -0.31
CA GLY A 211 -7.31 -22.08 -0.50
C GLY A 211 -7.62 -21.21 0.73
N THR A 212 -6.63 -20.89 1.58
CA THR A 212 -6.83 -20.08 2.78
C THR A 212 -7.28 -18.67 2.42
N ARG A 213 -8.39 -18.22 3.03
CA ARG A 213 -8.97 -16.89 2.80
C ARG A 213 -8.30 -15.81 3.64
N ARG A 214 -8.04 -14.66 3.02
CA ARG A 214 -7.45 -13.47 3.66
C ARG A 214 -8.20 -12.24 3.18
N GLY A 215 -9.03 -11.66 4.04
CA GLY A 215 -10.03 -10.67 3.63
C GLY A 215 -10.91 -11.21 2.50
N TYR A 216 -11.03 -10.42 1.43
CA TYR A 216 -11.68 -10.77 0.18
C TYR A 216 -10.72 -10.75 -1.03
N GLU A 217 -9.41 -10.89 -0.77
CA GLU A 217 -8.41 -10.97 -1.83
C GLU A 217 -8.57 -12.24 -2.66
N CYS A 218 -8.42 -12.13 -3.99
CA CYS A 218 -8.28 -13.27 -4.88
C CYS A 218 -6.79 -13.70 -5.02
N PRO A 219 -6.39 -14.90 -4.55
CA PRO A 219 -5.00 -15.35 -4.60
C PRO A 219 -4.39 -15.38 -6.01
N GLU A 220 -5.16 -15.77 -7.03
CA GLU A 220 -4.68 -15.79 -8.40
C GLU A 220 -4.42 -14.39 -8.97
N GLU A 221 -5.25 -13.39 -8.63
CA GLU A 221 -4.99 -12.00 -9.02
C GLU A 221 -3.75 -11.43 -8.33
N ARG A 222 -3.56 -11.78 -7.06
CA ARG A 222 -2.38 -11.40 -6.29
C ARG A 222 -1.11 -11.97 -6.93
N ASP A 223 -1.07 -13.29 -7.13
CA ASP A 223 0.13 -14.06 -7.48
C ASP A 223 0.65 -13.83 -8.91
N TYR A 224 -0.22 -13.44 -9.84
CA TYR A 224 0.15 -13.35 -11.25
C TYR A 224 -0.08 -11.96 -11.82
N TYR A 225 0.95 -11.43 -12.50
CA TYR A 225 0.90 -10.13 -13.16
C TYR A 225 1.61 -10.17 -14.52
N PRO A 226 1.05 -9.53 -15.57
CA PRO A 226 -0.28 -8.92 -15.64
C PRO A 226 -1.41 -9.94 -15.48
N TYR A 227 -2.46 -9.55 -14.76
CA TYR A 227 -3.61 -10.43 -14.56
C TYR A 227 -4.47 -10.50 -15.85
N TRP A 228 -5.02 -11.68 -16.16
CA TRP A 228 -5.78 -11.91 -17.40
C TRP A 228 -7.28 -11.64 -17.27
N HIS A 229 -7.81 -11.50 -16.05
CA HIS A 229 -9.18 -11.05 -15.80
C HIS A 229 -9.24 -9.60 -15.30
N PRO A 230 -10.42 -8.95 -15.38
CA PRO A 230 -10.61 -7.62 -14.83
C PRO A 230 -10.32 -7.54 -13.33
N THR A 231 -9.84 -6.37 -12.90
CA THR A 231 -9.56 -6.01 -11.50
C THR A 231 -9.63 -4.48 -11.37
N ASP A 232 -10.03 -3.92 -10.22
CA ASP A 232 -10.08 -2.45 -10.06
C ASP A 232 -8.75 -1.84 -9.63
N TRP A 233 -7.72 -2.68 -9.47
CA TRP A 233 -6.34 -2.21 -9.30
C TRP A 233 -5.85 -1.49 -10.56
N LYS A 234 -5.19 -0.36 -10.35
CA LYS A 234 -4.66 0.54 -11.38
C LYS A 234 -3.15 0.52 -11.28
N ASP A 235 -2.47 0.27 -12.39
CA ASP A 235 -1.01 0.16 -12.39
C ASP A 235 -0.37 1.55 -12.39
N ILE A 236 0.59 1.77 -11.49
CA ILE A 236 1.41 2.99 -11.42
C ILE A 236 2.75 2.72 -12.10
N ALA A 237 3.44 1.67 -11.65
CA ALA A 237 4.77 1.34 -12.12
C ALA A 237 5.09 -0.15 -11.96
N VAL A 238 5.96 -0.65 -12.83
CA VAL A 238 6.59 -1.96 -12.77
C VAL A 238 8.10 -1.76 -12.74
N LEU A 239 8.72 -2.00 -11.60
CA LEU A 239 10.18 -1.97 -11.47
C LEU A 239 10.69 -3.40 -11.56
N THR A 240 11.49 -3.71 -12.58
CA THR A 240 11.90 -5.09 -12.88
C THR A 240 13.41 -5.21 -13.08
N THR A 241 13.96 -6.39 -12.81
CA THR A 241 15.37 -6.69 -13.10
C THR A 241 15.65 -6.82 -14.59
N ASP A 242 14.63 -7.14 -15.40
CA ASP A 242 14.73 -7.31 -16.86
C ASP A 242 13.91 -6.22 -17.59
N PRO A 243 14.53 -5.07 -17.92
CA PRO A 243 13.83 -3.97 -18.58
C PRO A 243 13.39 -4.29 -20.02
N ASP A 244 13.90 -5.35 -20.66
CA ASP A 244 13.45 -5.76 -22.00
C ASP A 244 11.99 -6.23 -21.97
N ARG A 245 11.47 -6.59 -20.80
CA ARG A 245 10.05 -6.94 -20.58
C ARG A 245 9.13 -5.73 -20.47
N CYS A 246 9.65 -4.50 -20.44
CA CYS A 246 8.82 -3.32 -20.23
C CYS A 246 7.77 -3.11 -21.32
N SER A 247 8.08 -3.41 -22.59
CA SER A 247 7.08 -3.33 -23.65
C SER A 247 5.92 -4.30 -23.42
N TYR A 248 6.19 -5.48 -22.87
CA TYR A 248 5.15 -6.44 -22.53
C TYR A 248 4.29 -5.95 -21.37
N TYR A 249 4.89 -5.51 -20.26
CA TYR A 249 4.15 -5.06 -19.08
C TYR A 249 3.24 -3.87 -19.39
N LYS A 250 3.73 -2.89 -20.16
CA LYS A 250 2.92 -1.74 -20.59
C LYS A 250 1.74 -2.16 -21.46
N LYS A 251 1.98 -3.03 -22.45
CA LYS A 251 0.95 -3.48 -23.40
C LYS A 251 -0.10 -4.37 -22.75
N GLU A 252 0.31 -5.26 -21.85
CA GLU A 252 -0.57 -6.26 -21.24
C GLU A 252 -1.21 -5.81 -19.92
N SER A 253 -0.80 -4.66 -19.38
CA SER A 253 -1.47 -4.00 -18.24
C SER A 253 -2.96 -3.78 -18.52
N PHE A 254 -3.80 -3.93 -17.48
CA PHE A 254 -5.23 -3.64 -17.59
C PHE A 254 -5.52 -2.15 -17.84
N ASN A 255 -4.57 -1.25 -17.55
CA ASN A 255 -4.68 0.16 -17.92
C ASN A 255 -4.80 0.34 -19.44
N MET A 256 -4.13 -0.54 -20.22
CA MET A 256 -3.97 -0.39 -21.67
C MET A 256 -4.77 -1.41 -22.49
N LYS A 257 -4.89 -2.64 -21.99
CA LYS A 257 -5.56 -3.74 -22.68
C LYS A 257 -6.79 -4.19 -21.90
N THR A 258 -7.93 -4.28 -22.57
CA THR A 258 -9.16 -4.81 -21.96
C THR A 258 -8.96 -6.24 -21.48
N LYS A 259 -9.75 -6.63 -20.47
CA LYS A 259 -9.73 -7.98 -19.92
C LYS A 259 -11.13 -8.54 -19.94
N GLY A 260 -11.24 -9.81 -20.29
CA GLY A 260 -12.51 -10.48 -20.45
C GLY A 260 -12.93 -11.29 -19.23
N GLU A 261 -14.23 -11.41 -19.03
CA GLU A 261 -14.82 -12.43 -18.15
C GLU A 261 -16.13 -12.95 -18.72
N CYS A 262 -16.51 -14.16 -18.29
CA CYS A 262 -17.77 -14.76 -18.69
C CYS A 262 -18.94 -14.19 -17.90
N ILE A 263 -19.93 -13.65 -18.61
CA ILE A 263 -21.17 -13.14 -18.03
C ILE A 263 -22.31 -14.14 -18.30
N GLU A 264 -22.76 -14.78 -17.23
CA GLU A 264 -23.96 -15.62 -17.21
C GLU A 264 -25.16 -14.82 -16.67
N LYS A 265 -26.37 -15.38 -16.78
CA LYS A 265 -27.60 -14.78 -16.25
C LYS A 265 -28.25 -15.67 -15.19
N TYR A 266 -28.84 -15.05 -14.18
CA TYR A 266 -29.81 -15.69 -13.29
C TYR A 266 -31.10 -16.01 -14.06
N SER A 267 -31.99 -16.81 -13.47
CA SER A 267 -33.28 -17.17 -14.06
C SER A 267 -34.19 -15.96 -14.34
N ASN A 268 -34.01 -14.85 -13.61
CA ASN A 268 -34.72 -13.60 -13.84
C ASN A 268 -34.13 -12.75 -14.99
N GLY A 269 -33.09 -13.23 -15.68
CA GLY A 269 -32.42 -12.55 -16.79
C GLY A 269 -31.33 -11.56 -16.39
N ASN A 270 -31.15 -11.25 -15.09
CA ASN A 270 -30.10 -10.36 -14.61
C ASN A 270 -28.73 -11.04 -14.71
N ALA A 271 -27.68 -10.25 -14.98
CA ALA A 271 -26.31 -10.75 -15.02
C ALA A 271 -25.89 -11.29 -13.64
N LYS A 272 -25.25 -12.47 -13.64
CA LYS A 272 -24.55 -12.99 -12.46
C LYS A 272 -23.27 -12.19 -12.23
N HIS A 273 -22.92 -11.98 -10.97
CA HIS A 273 -21.63 -11.38 -10.59
C HIS A 273 -20.45 -12.35 -10.74
N TRP A 274 -20.69 -13.62 -11.11
CA TRP A 274 -19.70 -14.68 -11.17
C TRP A 274 -19.98 -15.60 -12.36
N SER A 275 -18.95 -16.33 -12.79
CA SER A 275 -19.03 -17.50 -13.65
C SER A 275 -17.91 -18.46 -13.28
N LYS A 276 -18.10 -19.76 -13.55
CA LYS A 276 -17.00 -20.73 -13.39
C LYS A 276 -16.01 -20.71 -14.56
N TYR A 277 -16.44 -20.25 -15.74
CA TYR A 277 -15.66 -20.28 -16.97
C TYR A 277 -14.66 -19.12 -17.02
N ASN A 278 -13.41 -19.43 -17.33
CA ASN A 278 -12.32 -18.45 -17.35
C ASN A 278 -11.82 -18.11 -18.76
N ASP A 279 -12.41 -18.69 -19.80
CA ASP A 279 -12.10 -18.37 -21.20
C ASP A 279 -13.36 -18.20 -22.07
N ALA A 280 -13.18 -17.56 -23.22
CA ALA A 280 -14.27 -17.20 -24.13
C ALA A 280 -14.96 -18.43 -24.76
N LYS A 281 -14.20 -19.49 -25.03
CA LYS A 281 -14.71 -20.70 -25.69
C LYS A 281 -15.63 -21.47 -24.73
N GLU A 282 -15.18 -21.73 -23.51
CA GLU A 282 -16.00 -22.38 -22.49
C GLU A 282 -17.20 -21.53 -22.11
N CYS A 283 -17.03 -20.20 -22.02
CA CYS A 283 -18.13 -19.29 -21.74
C CYS A 283 -19.25 -19.42 -22.77
N ALA A 284 -18.92 -19.32 -24.07
CA ALA A 284 -19.88 -19.42 -25.15
C ALA A 284 -20.53 -20.82 -25.23
N ALA A 285 -19.73 -21.89 -25.06
CA ALA A 285 -20.22 -23.26 -25.08
C ALA A 285 -21.26 -23.55 -23.98
N ASN A 286 -21.28 -22.75 -22.93
CA ASN A 286 -22.18 -22.90 -21.79
C ASN A 286 -23.21 -21.76 -21.69
N GLY A 287 -23.49 -21.07 -22.80
CA GLY A 287 -24.55 -20.05 -22.90
C GLY A 287 -24.24 -18.73 -22.19
N GLY A 288 -23.00 -18.53 -21.74
CA GLY A 288 -22.51 -17.25 -21.25
C GLY A 288 -22.09 -16.32 -22.39
N THR A 289 -21.87 -15.06 -22.06
CA THR A 289 -21.32 -14.05 -22.98
C THR A 289 -19.95 -13.59 -22.49
N TRP A 290 -18.91 -13.83 -23.28
CA TRP A 290 -17.58 -13.30 -22.99
C TRP A 290 -17.58 -11.79 -23.18
N THR A 291 -17.31 -11.05 -22.10
CA THR A 291 -17.44 -9.60 -22.07
C THR A 291 -16.11 -8.96 -21.71
N GLU A 292 -15.66 -8.04 -22.56
CA GLU A 292 -14.42 -7.28 -22.36
C GLU A 292 -14.70 -6.01 -21.54
N PHE A 293 -13.92 -5.84 -20.47
CA PHE A 293 -13.98 -4.70 -19.57
C PHE A 293 -12.78 -3.78 -19.79
N THR A 294 -12.96 -2.50 -19.46
CA THR A 294 -11.96 -1.44 -19.58
C THR A 294 -11.64 -0.91 -18.18
N ASN A 295 -10.36 -0.88 -17.81
CA ASN A 295 -9.94 -0.18 -16.60
C ASN A 295 -10.04 1.33 -16.81
N TYR A 296 -10.22 2.07 -15.74
CA TYR A 296 -10.60 3.48 -15.83
C TYR A 296 -10.18 4.24 -14.59
N LEU A 297 -9.86 5.53 -14.75
CA LEU A 297 -9.56 6.43 -13.63
C LEU A 297 -10.85 6.80 -12.89
N GLU A 298 -11.84 7.29 -13.64
CA GLU A 298 -13.18 7.63 -13.17
C GLU A 298 -14.20 7.57 -14.31
N THR A 299 -15.48 7.66 -13.97
CA THR A 299 -16.57 7.76 -14.94
C THR A 299 -16.83 9.23 -15.27
N ALA A 300 -17.30 9.50 -16.48
CA ALA A 300 -17.65 10.83 -16.94
C ALA A 300 -19.09 10.84 -17.47
N PRO A 301 -19.81 11.97 -17.35
CA PRO A 301 -21.15 12.08 -17.90
C PRO A 301 -21.10 12.14 -19.43
N GLY A 302 -22.10 11.53 -20.06
CA GLY A 302 -22.37 11.62 -21.49
C GLY A 302 -22.74 10.28 -22.12
N ASN A 303 -23.40 10.34 -23.28
CA ASN A 303 -23.63 9.17 -24.13
C ASN A 303 -22.41 8.86 -25.02
N GLU A 304 -22.51 7.83 -25.86
CA GLU A 304 -21.40 7.38 -26.72
C GLU A 304 -20.83 8.50 -27.62
N GLN A 305 -21.70 9.28 -28.27
CA GLN A 305 -21.29 10.36 -29.16
C GLN A 305 -20.57 11.46 -28.39
N GLN A 306 -21.14 11.87 -27.25
CA GLN A 306 -20.56 12.86 -26.36
C GLN A 306 -19.21 12.39 -25.82
N CYS A 307 -19.08 11.11 -25.46
CA CYS A 307 -17.82 10.55 -24.96
C CYS A 307 -16.72 10.59 -26.02
N LYS A 308 -17.03 10.16 -27.25
CA LYS A 308 -16.10 10.19 -28.38
C LYS A 308 -15.66 11.62 -28.72
N ALA A 309 -16.54 12.60 -28.55
CA ALA A 309 -16.22 14.01 -28.79
C ALA A 309 -15.25 14.62 -27.75
N LYS A 310 -15.06 14.02 -26.57
CA LYS A 310 -14.11 14.50 -25.55
C LYS A 310 -12.64 14.17 -25.87
N GLY A 311 -12.38 13.44 -26.96
CA GLY A 311 -11.04 13.09 -27.42
C GLY A 311 -10.44 11.89 -26.71
N ASN A 312 -9.14 11.66 -26.95
CA ASN A 312 -8.46 10.39 -26.65
C ASN A 312 -8.34 10.06 -25.15
N LYS A 313 -8.51 11.03 -24.25
CA LYS A 313 -8.53 10.80 -22.78
C LYS A 313 -9.76 10.01 -22.33
N TYR A 314 -10.80 9.90 -23.18
CA TYR A 314 -12.05 9.22 -22.86
C TYR A 314 -12.26 8.00 -23.74
N VAL A 315 -13.00 7.02 -23.21
CA VAL A 315 -13.39 5.80 -23.93
C VAL A 315 -14.80 5.39 -23.56
N TRP A 316 -15.60 5.01 -24.55
CA TRP A 316 -16.92 4.43 -24.34
C TRP A 316 -16.77 2.91 -24.11
N GLY A 317 -16.90 2.45 -22.87
CA GLY A 317 -16.52 1.09 -22.48
C GLY A 317 -17.31 0.55 -21.29
N LEU A 318 -17.16 -0.74 -21.01
CA LEU A 318 -17.72 -1.40 -19.83
C LEU A 318 -16.69 -1.37 -18.71
N ARG A 319 -17.04 -0.83 -17.56
CA ARG A 319 -16.22 -1.00 -16.35
C ARG A 319 -16.57 -2.29 -15.63
N HIS A 320 -15.59 -2.85 -14.93
CA HIS A 320 -15.71 -4.15 -14.26
C HIS A 320 -16.94 -4.21 -13.34
N GLY A 321 -17.70 -5.31 -13.44
CA GLY A 321 -18.93 -5.54 -12.66
C GLY A 321 -20.19 -4.86 -13.19
N HIS A 322 -20.12 -4.15 -14.32
CA HIS A 322 -21.26 -3.44 -14.92
C HIS A 322 -21.68 -4.02 -16.28
N THR A 323 -22.96 -3.85 -16.63
CA THR A 323 -23.56 -4.39 -17.86
C THR A 323 -23.84 -3.34 -18.93
N GLN A 324 -23.69 -2.06 -18.60
CA GLN A 324 -23.94 -0.93 -19.51
C GLN A 324 -22.66 -0.16 -19.76
N LYS A 325 -22.42 0.17 -21.04
CA LYS A 325 -21.27 1.02 -21.41
C LYS A 325 -21.48 2.42 -20.86
N GLU A 326 -20.37 3.01 -20.45
CA GLU A 326 -20.30 4.35 -19.87
C GLU A 326 -19.13 5.11 -20.50
N CYS A 327 -19.09 6.42 -20.31
CA CYS A 327 -17.91 7.20 -20.67
C CYS A 327 -16.88 7.09 -19.56
N LEU A 328 -15.71 6.56 -19.86
CA LEU A 328 -14.65 6.27 -18.92
C LEU A 328 -13.44 7.16 -19.21
N VAL A 329 -12.84 7.73 -18.16
CA VAL A 329 -11.54 8.41 -18.25
C VAL A 329 -10.46 7.34 -18.29
N ARG A 330 -9.61 7.36 -19.31
CA ARG A 330 -8.49 6.42 -19.46
C ARG A 330 -7.48 6.60 -18.34
N LEU A 331 -6.86 5.50 -17.95
CA LEU A 331 -5.64 5.51 -17.14
C LEU A 331 -4.44 5.73 -18.07
N ASP A 332 -3.38 6.29 -17.50
CA ASP A 332 -2.09 6.32 -18.17
C ASP A 332 -1.48 4.91 -18.23
N GLU A 333 -0.59 4.69 -19.21
CA GLU A 333 0.25 3.49 -19.20
C GLU A 333 1.11 3.46 -17.92
N PRO A 334 1.35 2.28 -17.33
CA PRO A 334 2.25 2.22 -16.18
C PRO A 334 3.68 2.56 -16.59
N ASP A 335 4.40 3.22 -15.69
CA ASP A 335 5.86 3.33 -15.82
C ASP A 335 6.46 1.92 -15.79
N CYS A 336 7.51 1.69 -16.58
CA CYS A 336 8.31 0.48 -16.44
C CYS A 336 9.78 0.82 -16.52
N LYS A 337 10.52 0.43 -15.49
CA LYS A 337 11.92 0.83 -15.27
C LYS A 337 12.69 -0.32 -14.65
N GLN A 338 14.02 -0.24 -14.73
CA GLN A 338 14.88 -1.16 -13.99
C GLN A 338 14.66 -0.98 -12.48
N ALA A 339 14.56 -2.08 -11.75
CA ALA A 339 14.48 -2.06 -10.30
C ALA A 339 15.83 -1.70 -9.68
N ASN A 340 15.81 -0.94 -8.59
CA ASN A 340 17.00 -0.65 -7.82
C ASN A 340 17.55 -1.93 -7.20
N TRP A 341 18.88 -2.02 -7.18
CA TRP A 341 19.57 -3.13 -6.54
C TRP A 341 19.31 -3.16 -5.04
N THR A 342 19.06 -4.36 -4.48
CA THR A 342 19.07 -4.57 -3.05
C THR A 342 19.71 -5.86 -2.60
N ARG A 343 20.36 -5.79 -1.43
CA ARG A 343 20.98 -6.96 -0.79
C ARG A 343 19.94 -7.91 -0.21
N VAL A 344 20.11 -9.20 -0.50
CA VAL A 344 19.33 -10.31 0.06
C VAL A 344 19.52 -10.38 1.59
N ASN A 345 18.44 -10.70 2.31
CA ASN A 345 18.35 -10.88 3.77
C ASN A 345 18.71 -9.67 4.63
N HIS A 346 18.67 -8.45 4.07
CA HIS A 346 19.00 -7.21 4.79
C HIS A 346 17.92 -6.14 4.63
N LEU A 347 16.64 -6.55 4.50
CA LEU A 347 15.49 -5.66 4.30
C LEU A 347 15.74 -4.56 3.25
N GLY A 348 16.40 -4.91 2.15
CA GLY A 348 16.43 -4.02 1.00
C GLY A 348 17.45 -2.89 1.11
N ASN A 349 18.57 -3.08 1.83
CA ASN A 349 19.70 -2.15 1.79
C ASN A 349 20.07 -1.83 0.34
N GLY A 350 19.68 -0.65 -0.12
CA GLY A 350 20.03 -0.12 -1.42
C GLY A 350 21.50 0.25 -1.46
N ARG A 351 22.00 0.57 -2.65
CA ARG A 351 23.32 1.19 -2.78
C ARG A 351 23.30 2.54 -2.05
N GLU A 352 24.44 2.91 -1.45
CA GLU A 352 24.65 4.20 -0.78
C GLU A 352 23.79 4.43 0.48
N GLY A 353 23.09 3.41 0.99
CA GLY A 353 22.31 3.51 2.24
C GLY A 353 21.01 4.30 2.10
N VAL A 354 20.56 4.58 0.87
CA VAL A 354 19.30 5.27 0.60
C VAL A 354 18.13 4.26 0.61
N PRO A 355 17.02 4.57 1.30
CA PRO A 355 15.81 3.76 1.25
C PRO A 355 15.27 3.61 -0.18
N LEU A 356 14.75 2.43 -0.50
CA LEU A 356 14.12 2.20 -1.80
C LEU A 356 12.87 3.02 -1.95
N ASN A 357 12.79 3.75 -3.06
CA ASN A 357 11.68 4.64 -3.29
C ASN A 357 11.29 4.72 -4.76
N TYR A 358 10.09 5.26 -4.98
CA TYR A 358 9.58 5.66 -6.28
C TYR A 358 8.67 6.87 -6.09
N THR A 359 8.87 7.92 -6.88
CA THR A 359 8.02 9.12 -6.84
C THR A 359 6.81 8.95 -7.75
N TRP A 360 5.63 8.77 -7.17
CA TRP A 360 4.37 8.73 -7.90
C TRP A 360 3.88 10.13 -8.22
N THR A 361 3.56 10.37 -9.49
CA THR A 361 2.75 11.53 -9.89
C THR A 361 1.28 11.18 -9.69
N ILE A 362 0.64 11.81 -8.70
CA ILE A 362 -0.77 11.55 -8.37
C ILE A 362 -1.65 11.96 -9.56
N PRO A 363 -2.60 11.14 -10.01
CA PRO A 363 -3.44 11.47 -11.15
C PRO A 363 -4.33 12.69 -10.88
N SER A 364 -4.74 13.35 -11.96
CA SER A 364 -5.78 14.36 -11.93
C SER A 364 -7.12 13.74 -12.32
N PHE A 365 -8.16 13.94 -11.50
CA PHE A 365 -9.52 13.50 -11.81
C PHE A 365 -10.30 14.67 -12.45
N PRO A 366 -10.61 14.62 -13.76
CA PRO A 366 -11.44 15.62 -14.44
C PRO A 366 -12.74 16.02 -13.73
N SER A 367 -13.35 15.16 -12.92
CA SER A 367 -14.57 15.53 -12.18
C SER A 367 -14.37 16.56 -11.08
N GLY A 368 -13.15 16.77 -10.59
CA GLY A 368 -12.88 17.63 -9.43
C GLY A 368 -13.53 17.10 -8.14
N LYS A 369 -13.73 15.79 -8.05
CA LYS A 369 -14.22 15.10 -6.85
C LYS A 369 -13.06 14.57 -6.03
N ASP A 370 -13.30 14.41 -4.73
CA ASP A 370 -12.36 13.77 -3.83
C ASP A 370 -12.52 12.25 -3.89
N TYR A 371 -11.40 11.54 -3.72
CA TYR A 371 -11.35 10.08 -3.76
C TYR A 371 -10.72 9.52 -2.50
N ARG A 372 -11.19 8.35 -2.08
CA ARG A 372 -10.55 7.54 -1.05
C ARG A 372 -9.86 6.35 -1.71
N CYS A 373 -8.63 6.09 -1.30
CA CYS A 373 -7.75 5.18 -2.01
C CYS A 373 -6.94 4.30 -1.06
N ILE A 374 -6.52 3.16 -1.59
CA ILE A 374 -5.52 2.28 -0.99
C ILE A 374 -4.40 2.07 -2.01
N PHE A 375 -3.18 1.96 -1.51
CA PHE A 375 -2.00 1.63 -2.30
C PHE A 375 -1.58 0.20 -2.00
N ARG A 376 -1.10 -0.52 -3.02
CA ARG A 376 -0.55 -1.87 -2.93
C ARG A 376 0.79 -1.92 -3.63
N ILE A 377 1.77 -2.52 -2.97
CA ILE A 377 3.00 -2.97 -3.60
C ILE A 377 3.00 -4.49 -3.63
N ARG A 378 3.27 -5.08 -4.80
CA ARG A 378 3.55 -6.51 -4.94
C ARG A 378 5.02 -6.69 -5.28
N TYR A 379 5.61 -7.71 -4.69
CA TYR A 379 6.99 -8.08 -4.88
C TYR A 379 7.07 -9.53 -5.31
N ASN A 380 7.26 -9.70 -6.61
CA ASN A 380 7.38 -11.01 -7.25
C ASN A 380 8.87 -11.32 -7.39
N ILE A 381 9.31 -12.43 -6.80
CA ILE A 381 10.66 -12.94 -6.95
C ILE A 381 10.67 -14.22 -7.76
N SER A 382 11.78 -14.48 -8.44
CA SER A 382 12.11 -15.77 -9.06
C SER A 382 13.62 -16.01 -8.99
N THR A 383 14.05 -17.20 -9.37
CA THR A 383 15.46 -17.60 -9.46
C THR A 383 15.76 -18.03 -10.90
N ASP A 384 17.04 -18.17 -11.25
CA ASP A 384 17.46 -18.69 -12.56
C ASP A 384 17.64 -20.21 -12.60
N ASP A 385 17.22 -20.92 -11.55
CA ASP A 385 17.25 -22.39 -11.54
C ASP A 385 16.29 -22.99 -12.60
N TYR A 386 15.43 -22.16 -13.18
CA TYR A 386 14.57 -22.45 -14.33
C TYR A 386 14.32 -21.15 -15.09
N ASP A 387 13.85 -21.22 -16.33
CA ASP A 387 13.40 -20.02 -17.06
C ASP A 387 12.01 -19.59 -16.53
N PRO A 388 11.90 -18.50 -15.73
CA PRO A 388 10.63 -18.11 -15.14
C PRO A 388 9.64 -17.55 -16.17
N TRP A 389 10.11 -17.18 -17.37
CA TRP A 389 9.29 -16.60 -18.42
C TRP A 389 8.66 -17.66 -19.32
N GLN A 390 9.39 -18.74 -19.60
CA GLN A 390 8.94 -19.83 -20.48
C GLN A 390 8.32 -21.00 -19.71
N THR A 391 8.39 -21.02 -18.38
CA THR A 391 7.84 -22.10 -17.57
C THR A 391 6.36 -21.90 -17.27
N ASP A 392 5.53 -22.84 -17.73
CA ASP A 392 4.08 -22.85 -17.55
C ASP A 392 3.58 -24.19 -16.98
N ALA A 393 2.26 -24.42 -17.02
CA ALA A 393 1.68 -25.67 -16.53
C ALA A 393 2.17 -26.93 -17.25
N THR A 394 2.70 -26.82 -18.47
CA THR A 394 3.25 -27.99 -19.15
C THR A 394 4.39 -28.56 -18.33
N SER A 395 5.21 -27.70 -17.69
CA SER A 395 6.36 -28.06 -16.85
C SER A 395 5.99 -28.58 -15.45
N ASN A 396 4.70 -28.72 -15.11
CA ASN A 396 4.28 -29.29 -13.84
C ASN A 396 4.66 -30.77 -13.73
N GLN A 397 4.85 -31.23 -12.49
CA GLN A 397 5.15 -32.63 -12.21
C GLN A 397 3.98 -33.53 -12.63
N ASN A 398 4.28 -34.56 -13.43
CA ASN A 398 3.35 -35.61 -13.81
C ASN A 398 4.08 -36.96 -13.78
N LEU A 399 3.98 -37.65 -12.63
CA LEU A 399 4.65 -38.93 -12.41
C LEU A 399 4.16 -40.04 -13.35
N ASN A 400 2.89 -40.01 -13.78
CA ASN A 400 2.34 -40.98 -14.72
C ASN A 400 2.97 -40.85 -16.12
N ALA A 401 3.34 -39.62 -16.50
CA ALA A 401 4.06 -39.34 -17.74
C ALA A 401 5.58 -39.34 -17.56
N MET A 402 6.09 -39.78 -16.40
CA MET A 402 7.52 -39.70 -16.02
C MET A 402 8.11 -38.30 -16.16
N LYS A 403 7.28 -37.27 -15.98
CA LYS A 403 7.68 -35.87 -16.07
C LYS A 403 7.93 -35.29 -14.69
N MET A 404 9.15 -34.86 -14.45
CA MET A 404 9.51 -34.13 -13.23
C MET A 404 9.42 -32.63 -13.49
N SER A 405 9.00 -31.88 -12.46
CA SER A 405 9.06 -30.42 -12.48
C SER A 405 10.52 -29.95 -12.47
N PRO A 406 10.88 -28.82 -13.12
CA PRO A 406 12.23 -28.26 -13.08
C PRO A 406 12.67 -27.90 -11.65
N VAL A 407 11.71 -27.65 -10.76
CA VAL A 407 11.96 -27.45 -9.32
C VAL A 407 11.09 -28.43 -8.54
N GLN A 408 11.69 -29.10 -7.55
CA GLN A 408 11.03 -30.10 -6.71
C GLN A 408 11.18 -29.75 -5.23
N GLN A 409 10.28 -30.27 -4.41
CA GLN A 409 10.29 -30.12 -2.96
C GLN A 409 11.40 -30.98 -2.36
N ASN A 410 12.35 -30.33 -1.69
CA ASN A 410 13.49 -30.94 -1.01
C ASN A 410 14.18 -32.07 -1.79
N PRO A 411 14.66 -31.81 -3.03
CA PRO A 411 15.20 -32.85 -3.90
C PRO A 411 16.48 -33.43 -3.29
N VAL A 412 16.71 -34.69 -3.62
CA VAL A 412 17.95 -35.41 -3.33
C VAL A 412 18.84 -35.28 -4.55
N VAL A 413 19.99 -34.64 -4.40
CA VAL A 413 20.94 -34.38 -5.49
C VAL A 413 22.19 -35.22 -5.30
N ASP A 414 22.62 -35.89 -6.37
CA ASP A 414 23.89 -36.59 -6.39
C ASP A 414 25.02 -35.59 -6.63
N VAL A 415 26.04 -35.62 -5.77
CA VAL A 415 27.22 -34.75 -5.85
C VAL A 415 28.46 -35.51 -6.33
N GLY A 416 28.30 -36.72 -6.86
CA GLY A 416 29.39 -37.54 -7.38
C GLY A 416 30.28 -38.16 -6.29
N ALA A 417 29.85 -38.12 -5.03
CA ALA A 417 30.58 -38.62 -3.86
C ALA A 417 30.13 -40.03 -3.43
N GLY A 418 30.22 -41.01 -4.34
CA GLY A 418 30.04 -42.44 -3.99
C GLY A 418 28.70 -42.78 -3.32
N MET A 419 27.57 -42.37 -3.92
CA MET A 419 26.21 -42.56 -3.40
C MET A 419 25.91 -41.84 -2.06
N GLN A 420 26.61 -40.75 -1.75
CA GLN A 420 26.26 -39.85 -0.65
C GLN A 420 25.52 -38.62 -1.21
N PRO A 421 24.20 -38.68 -1.42
CA PRO A 421 23.48 -37.53 -1.97
C PRO A 421 23.27 -36.46 -0.90
N LEU A 422 23.16 -35.20 -1.34
CA LEU A 422 22.73 -34.10 -0.48
C LEU A 422 21.23 -33.88 -0.64
N ARG A 423 20.56 -33.48 0.44
CA ARG A 423 19.17 -33.05 0.40
C ARG A 423 19.12 -31.54 0.42
N LEU A 424 18.61 -30.94 -0.66
CA LEU A 424 18.39 -29.50 -0.70
C LEU A 424 17.16 -29.14 0.15
N ALA A 425 17.18 -27.97 0.78
CA ALA A 425 16.05 -27.45 1.58
C ALA A 425 15.13 -26.55 0.72
N ILE A 426 14.76 -27.05 -0.47
CA ILE A 426 13.90 -26.30 -1.40
C ILE A 426 12.44 -26.48 -1.01
N ASN A 427 11.73 -25.36 -0.88
CA ASN A 427 10.28 -25.36 -0.76
C ASN A 427 9.66 -24.78 -2.03
N THR A 428 8.97 -25.61 -2.81
CA THR A 428 8.38 -25.17 -4.10
C THR A 428 7.20 -24.20 -3.93
N ALA A 429 6.62 -24.10 -2.73
CA ALA A 429 5.71 -23.01 -2.38
C ALA A 429 6.45 -21.69 -2.09
N GLN A 430 7.76 -21.74 -1.87
CA GLN A 430 8.64 -20.58 -1.64
C GLN A 430 9.59 -20.31 -2.82
N TYR A 431 9.60 -21.17 -3.84
CA TYR A 431 10.49 -21.08 -5.00
C TYR A 431 9.83 -20.27 -6.11
N GLY A 432 10.19 -18.98 -6.17
CA GLY A 432 9.45 -17.96 -6.88
C GLY A 432 8.14 -17.60 -6.16
N ARG A 433 7.98 -16.34 -5.75
CA ARG A 433 6.93 -15.98 -4.79
C ARG A 433 6.45 -14.55 -4.94
N THR A 434 5.21 -14.29 -4.53
CA THR A 434 4.61 -12.96 -4.50
C THR A 434 4.34 -12.57 -3.07
N PHE A 435 4.92 -11.44 -2.69
CA PHE A 435 4.68 -10.77 -1.42
C PHE A 435 3.92 -9.49 -1.66
N GLN A 436 3.26 -8.97 -0.64
CA GLN A 436 2.64 -7.67 -0.76
C GLN A 436 2.56 -6.93 0.57
N ASP A 437 2.46 -5.62 0.49
CA ASP A 437 1.91 -4.81 1.56
C ASP A 437 0.92 -3.81 0.96
N ARG A 438 0.00 -3.32 1.81
CA ARG A 438 -1.00 -2.33 1.42
C ARG A 438 -1.04 -1.22 2.44
N SER A 439 -1.16 0.01 1.96
CA SER A 439 -1.32 1.18 2.82
C SER A 439 -2.63 1.11 3.62
N HIS A 440 -2.71 1.91 4.68
CA HIS A 440 -4.02 2.35 5.17
C HIS A 440 -4.73 3.23 4.12
N LEU A 441 -6.04 3.43 4.28
CA LEU A 441 -6.81 4.37 3.48
C LEU A 441 -6.23 5.78 3.54
N PHE A 442 -5.99 6.38 2.38
CA PHE A 442 -5.64 7.79 2.20
C PHE A 442 -6.64 8.45 1.24
N LYS A 443 -6.63 9.78 1.18
CA LYS A 443 -7.49 10.57 0.29
C LYS A 443 -6.71 11.25 -0.81
N LEU A 444 -7.30 11.34 -2.00
CA LEU A 444 -6.86 12.21 -3.08
C LEU A 444 -7.86 13.36 -3.19
N ILE A 445 -7.45 14.56 -2.81
CA ILE A 445 -8.32 15.73 -2.68
C ILE A 445 -8.10 16.72 -3.81
N THR A 446 -9.16 17.42 -4.18
CA THR A 446 -9.14 18.41 -5.24
C THR A 446 -8.32 19.64 -4.83
N ARG A 447 -7.62 20.26 -5.78
CA ARG A 447 -6.95 21.55 -5.54
C ARG A 447 -7.98 22.61 -5.21
N THR A 448 -7.78 23.30 -4.07
CA THR A 448 -8.60 24.47 -3.74
C THR A 448 -8.15 25.67 -4.57
N LYS A 449 -8.99 26.70 -4.74
CA LYS A 449 -8.58 27.94 -5.44
C LYS A 449 -7.30 28.59 -4.90
N ALA A 450 -6.94 28.33 -3.64
CA ALA A 450 -5.74 28.87 -3.00
C ALA A 450 -4.47 28.06 -3.33
N VAL A 451 -4.62 26.83 -3.83
CA VAL A 451 -3.54 25.97 -4.31
C VAL A 451 -3.52 26.07 -5.84
N SER A 452 -2.51 26.75 -6.38
CA SER A 452 -2.42 27.03 -7.82
C SER A 452 -2.48 25.78 -8.69
N GLU A 453 -3.08 25.90 -9.87
CA GLU A 453 -3.14 24.84 -10.89
C GLU A 453 -1.81 24.68 -11.64
N ASP A 454 -0.92 25.68 -11.62
CA ASP A 454 0.33 25.65 -12.40
C ASP A 454 1.57 25.28 -11.58
N GLN A 455 1.45 25.19 -10.26
CA GLN A 455 2.57 24.92 -9.35
C GLN A 455 2.62 23.44 -8.98
N ASP A 456 3.80 22.84 -9.05
CA ASP A 456 3.96 21.45 -8.61
C ASP A 456 3.85 21.38 -7.07
N ILE A 457 3.36 20.25 -6.53
CA ILE A 457 3.23 19.99 -5.10
C ILE A 457 4.12 18.80 -4.73
N TYR A 458 5.02 18.99 -3.77
CA TYR A 458 5.85 17.94 -3.19
C TYR A 458 5.36 17.60 -1.79
N ASN A 459 5.14 16.32 -1.49
CA ASN A 459 4.70 15.89 -0.16
C ASN A 459 5.88 15.56 0.74
N LEU A 460 5.91 16.18 1.93
CA LEU A 460 6.81 15.87 3.02
C LEU A 460 6.01 15.23 4.16
N ASN A 461 6.32 13.96 4.43
CA ASN A 461 5.60 13.14 5.40
C ASN A 461 6.54 12.64 6.51
N VAL A 462 5.99 11.83 7.42
CA VAL A 462 6.73 11.06 8.41
C VAL A 462 6.49 9.56 8.24
N ARG A 463 7.57 8.79 8.14
CA ARG A 463 7.56 7.33 8.23
C ARG A 463 7.86 6.85 9.66
N GLY A 464 7.72 5.55 9.89
CA GLY A 464 8.18 4.93 11.13
C GLY A 464 7.14 4.87 12.25
N LYS A 465 7.53 4.18 13.33
CA LYS A 465 6.73 4.02 14.56
C LYS A 465 7.61 4.14 15.81
N ARG A 466 6.98 4.25 16.98
CA ARG A 466 7.66 4.36 18.27
C ARG A 466 8.43 3.09 18.61
N GLY A 467 9.66 3.27 19.06
CA GLY A 467 10.57 2.22 19.49
C GLY A 467 12.01 2.60 19.16
N ASN A 468 12.96 1.81 19.64
CA ASN A 468 14.30 1.74 19.04
C ASN A 468 14.31 0.82 17.81
N ILE A 469 15.44 0.71 17.11
CA ILE A 469 15.58 -0.16 15.94
C ILE A 469 15.16 -1.63 16.20
N VAL A 470 15.44 -2.21 17.37
CA VAL A 470 15.09 -3.61 17.71
C VAL A 470 13.58 -3.77 18.02
N GLN A 471 12.99 -2.77 18.66
CA GLN A 471 11.57 -2.74 19.03
C GLN A 471 10.67 -2.49 17.82
N THR A 472 11.12 -1.67 16.87
CA THR A 472 10.33 -1.36 15.67
C THR A 472 10.49 -2.41 14.57
N PHE A 473 11.62 -3.11 14.53
CA PHE A 473 11.92 -4.13 13.53
C PHE A 473 10.77 -5.15 13.37
N PRO A 474 10.38 -5.49 12.12
CA PRO A 474 10.97 -5.11 10.83
C PRO A 474 10.40 -3.82 10.21
N ALA A 475 9.61 -3.03 10.95
CA ALA A 475 9.37 -1.64 10.56
C ALA A 475 10.59 -0.77 10.92
N VAL A 476 10.52 0.52 10.58
CA VAL A 476 11.59 1.49 10.87
C VAL A 476 11.20 2.47 11.98
N GLU A 477 12.22 3.08 12.59
CA GLU A 477 12.08 4.22 13.50
C GLU A 477 11.56 5.46 12.77
N TYR A 478 11.20 6.49 13.55
CA TYR A 478 10.71 7.74 12.98
C TYR A 478 11.73 8.46 12.13
N ASP A 479 11.29 8.88 10.95
CA ASP A 479 12.06 9.75 10.08
C ASP A 479 11.15 10.57 9.16
N PHE A 480 11.70 11.64 8.58
CA PHE A 480 11.04 12.37 7.50
C PHE A 480 11.17 11.62 6.18
N VAL A 481 10.17 11.76 5.32
CA VAL A 481 10.18 11.17 3.97
C VAL A 481 9.61 12.16 2.96
N PRO A 482 10.41 12.62 1.98
CA PRO A 482 11.87 12.43 1.88
C PRO A 482 12.63 13.10 3.04
N ASN A 483 13.83 12.59 3.36
CA ASN A 483 14.73 13.18 4.35
C ASN A 483 15.65 14.25 3.72
N ASP A 484 15.94 14.15 2.42
CA ASP A 484 16.52 15.21 1.61
C ASP A 484 15.57 15.51 0.43
N LEU A 485 15.05 16.73 0.38
CA LEU A 485 14.10 17.17 -0.62
C LEU A 485 14.60 18.43 -1.30
N THR A 486 14.64 18.41 -2.64
CA THR A 486 14.93 19.59 -3.46
C THR A 486 13.69 20.00 -4.25
N ILE A 487 13.28 21.26 -4.13
CA ILE A 487 12.15 21.85 -4.88
C ILE A 487 12.55 23.21 -5.49
N LYS A 488 11.74 23.73 -6.41
CA LYS A 488 11.89 25.11 -6.91
C LYS A 488 11.13 26.09 -6.02
N SER A 489 11.59 27.34 -5.92
CA SER A 489 10.88 28.36 -5.12
C SER A 489 9.47 28.72 -5.62
N ASN A 490 9.15 28.38 -6.87
CA ASN A 490 7.81 28.56 -7.42
C ASN A 490 6.89 27.36 -7.17
N ASP A 491 7.38 26.25 -6.61
CA ASP A 491 6.58 25.07 -6.31
C ASP A 491 6.11 25.07 -4.85
N LEU A 492 5.25 24.11 -4.51
CA LEU A 492 4.58 24.01 -3.23
C LEU A 492 5.06 22.78 -2.46
N LEU A 493 5.19 22.93 -1.15
CA LEU A 493 5.47 21.87 -0.20
C LEU A 493 4.23 21.59 0.63
N HIS A 494 3.69 20.38 0.55
CA HIS A 494 2.62 19.92 1.43
C HIS A 494 3.20 19.10 2.57
N ILE A 495 3.10 19.61 3.79
CA ILE A 495 3.61 18.95 4.99
C ILE A 495 2.44 18.39 5.78
N GLN A 496 2.45 17.11 6.11
CA GLN A 496 1.47 16.46 6.99
C GLN A 496 2.08 15.22 7.64
N TRP A 497 1.42 14.64 8.64
CA TRP A 497 1.78 13.33 9.16
C TRP A 497 0.64 12.62 9.86
N THR A 498 0.84 11.33 10.05
CA THR A 498 -0.06 10.46 10.81
C THR A 498 0.67 9.89 12.02
N GLY A 499 -0.06 9.68 13.12
CA GLY A 499 0.44 9.05 14.34
C GLY A 499 -0.65 8.26 15.05
N SER A 500 -0.28 7.36 15.96
CA SER A 500 -1.17 6.50 16.74
C SER A 500 -1.05 6.78 18.25
N ASN A 501 -2.12 6.47 18.99
CA ASN A 501 -2.24 6.47 20.45
C ASN A 501 -2.40 5.06 21.01
N SER A 502 -2.21 4.04 20.17
CA SER A 502 -2.49 2.65 20.49
C SER A 502 -1.29 1.73 20.33
N HIS A 503 -0.11 2.21 19.91
CA HIS A 503 1.00 1.34 19.56
C HIS A 503 1.93 1.04 20.75
N ASN A 504 1.91 -0.19 21.27
CA ASN A 504 2.78 -0.60 22.37
C ASN A 504 3.59 -1.85 21.96
N ASN A 505 4.92 -1.82 22.12
CA ASN A 505 5.80 -2.97 21.89
C ASN A 505 5.93 -3.84 23.15
N GLY A 506 4.89 -3.95 23.96
CA GLY A 506 4.86 -4.76 25.17
C GLY A 506 4.88 -6.27 24.90
N ASN A 507 5.01 -7.04 25.98
CA ASN A 507 5.11 -8.50 25.94
C ASN A 507 3.91 -9.21 25.29
N PRO A 508 4.14 -10.42 24.72
CA PRO A 508 5.41 -11.15 24.71
C PRO A 508 6.32 -10.71 23.54
N ALA A 509 7.59 -10.39 23.84
CA ALA A 509 8.63 -10.23 22.83
C ALA A 509 10.00 -10.66 23.40
N GLY A 510 10.93 -11.07 22.53
CA GLY A 510 12.27 -11.56 22.92
C GLY A 510 13.27 -10.45 23.24
N ASP A 511 14.57 -10.81 23.31
CA ASP A 511 15.69 -9.94 23.70
C ASP A 511 15.66 -8.55 23.04
N GLY A 512 15.30 -7.51 23.81
CA GLY A 512 15.26 -6.12 23.36
C GLY A 512 14.11 -5.76 22.41
N GLN A 513 13.26 -6.74 22.06
CA GLN A 513 12.12 -6.57 21.17
C GLN A 513 10.88 -6.02 21.89
N ALA A 514 10.83 -6.22 23.21
CA ALA A 514 9.85 -5.59 24.07
C ALA A 514 10.32 -4.19 24.49
N GLY A 515 9.37 -3.29 24.73
CA GLY A 515 9.62 -2.04 25.42
C GLY A 515 8.87 -0.87 24.82
N ASP A 516 9.23 0.31 25.26
CA ASP A 516 8.54 1.54 24.89
C ASP A 516 9.55 2.66 24.67
N SER A 517 10.70 2.35 24.05
CA SER A 517 11.74 3.34 23.82
C SER A 517 11.21 4.41 22.86
N GLY A 518 11.10 5.63 23.35
CA GLY A 518 10.51 6.75 22.63
C GLY A 518 10.14 7.83 23.63
N GLU A 519 10.08 9.09 23.19
CA GLU A 519 9.79 10.19 24.11
C GLU A 519 8.28 10.36 24.34
N GLY A 520 7.89 10.81 25.53
CA GLY A 520 6.49 11.03 25.89
C GLY A 520 5.75 9.78 26.41
N THR A 521 4.42 9.86 26.45
CA THR A 521 3.55 8.81 26.99
C THR A 521 3.66 7.52 26.18
N ALA A 522 3.75 6.40 26.89
CA ALA A 522 3.74 5.07 26.29
C ALA A 522 2.55 4.85 25.38
N GLY A 523 2.76 4.16 24.26
CA GLY A 523 1.68 3.95 23.29
C GLY A 523 1.47 5.07 22.27
N THR A 524 2.16 6.22 22.42
CA THR A 524 1.84 7.45 21.68
C THR A 524 2.92 7.91 20.72
N ASP A 525 2.45 8.20 19.51
CA ASP A 525 3.24 8.70 18.39
C ASP A 525 2.87 10.15 18.13
N ARG A 526 3.87 11.03 18.15
CA ARG A 526 3.73 12.46 17.83
C ARG A 526 4.96 12.87 17.05
N ASN A 527 4.76 13.84 16.19
CA ASN A 527 5.82 14.42 15.38
C ASN A 527 5.65 15.93 15.41
N ASN A 528 6.75 16.64 15.21
CA ASN A 528 6.74 18.08 15.05
C ASN A 528 7.91 18.48 14.16
N ILE A 529 7.93 19.74 13.75
CA ILE A 529 9.03 20.31 12.97
C ILE A 529 9.51 21.57 13.66
N VAL A 530 10.81 21.62 13.92
CA VAL A 530 11.54 22.82 14.36
C VAL A 530 12.78 22.99 13.50
N GLU A 531 13.14 24.23 13.18
CA GLU A 531 14.31 24.53 12.37
C GLU A 531 15.60 24.39 13.19
N ILE A 532 16.65 23.83 12.58
CA ILE A 532 18.00 23.73 13.13
C ILE A 532 18.98 24.42 12.18
N MET A 533 20.16 24.81 12.68
CA MET A 533 21.13 25.52 11.85
C MET A 533 21.88 24.60 10.89
N ASP A 534 22.32 23.45 11.42
CA ASP A 534 23.13 22.46 10.72
C ASP A 534 22.60 21.04 11.03
N PRO A 535 22.71 20.06 10.10
CA PRO A 535 22.36 18.66 10.38
C PRO A 535 23.11 18.05 11.58
N ALA A 536 24.28 18.58 11.95
CA ALA A 536 25.01 18.17 13.15
C ALA A 536 24.34 18.66 14.46
N ASP A 537 23.52 19.71 14.42
CA ASP A 537 22.92 20.31 15.61
C ASP A 537 21.71 19.54 16.12
N ASN A 538 21.50 19.56 17.44
CA ASN A 538 20.31 18.99 18.10
C ASN A 538 19.43 20.03 18.79
N TYR A 539 19.85 21.29 18.80
CA TYR A 539 19.12 22.40 19.40
C TYR A 539 18.39 23.20 18.33
N PRO A 540 17.08 23.47 18.52
CA PRO A 540 16.33 24.32 17.60
C PRO A 540 16.89 25.74 17.56
N LEU A 541 16.78 26.39 16.41
CA LEU A 541 17.05 27.82 16.28
C LEU A 541 16.01 28.64 17.06
N PRO A 542 16.42 29.71 17.76
CA PRO A 542 15.49 30.70 18.26
C PRO A 542 14.82 31.43 17.08
N TRP A 543 13.61 31.95 17.29
CA TRP A 543 12.78 32.55 16.24
C TRP A 543 13.53 33.63 15.48
N GLU A 544 14.33 34.46 16.15
CA GLU A 544 15.09 35.58 15.57
C GLU A 544 16.06 35.10 14.48
N ARG A 545 16.56 33.86 14.58
CA ARG A 545 17.52 33.26 13.64
C ARG A 545 16.90 32.29 12.63
N ALA A 546 15.74 31.72 12.95
CA ALA A 546 14.97 30.85 12.07
C ALA A 546 14.58 31.57 10.76
N LYS A 547 14.62 30.85 9.64
CA LYS A 547 14.31 31.33 8.29
C LYS A 547 13.25 30.49 7.58
N LEU A 548 13.15 29.18 7.86
CA LEU A 548 12.26 28.23 7.18
C LEU A 548 10.84 28.78 7.10
N PHE A 549 10.24 29.11 8.24
CA PHE A 549 8.85 29.58 8.27
C PHE A 549 8.71 31.09 8.00
N LYS A 550 9.75 31.90 8.23
CA LYS A 550 9.75 33.33 7.83
C LYS A 550 9.70 33.51 6.32
N ASN A 551 10.32 32.58 5.59
CA ASN A 551 10.32 32.55 4.13
C ASN A 551 9.14 31.74 3.55
N ALA A 552 8.18 31.31 4.38
CA ALA A 552 7.03 30.54 3.95
C ALA A 552 5.82 31.44 3.69
N GLN A 553 5.17 31.24 2.55
CA GLN A 553 3.83 31.73 2.26
C GLN A 553 2.85 30.56 2.35
N VAL A 554 1.84 30.68 3.19
CA VAL A 554 0.77 29.67 3.29
C VAL A 554 -0.18 29.79 2.12
N LYS A 555 -0.30 28.72 1.33
CA LYS A 555 -1.28 28.58 0.24
C LYS A 555 -2.51 27.83 0.67
N TRP A 556 -2.37 26.91 1.62
CA TRP A 556 -3.49 26.20 2.20
C TRP A 556 -3.15 25.76 3.63
N THR A 557 -4.17 25.67 4.48
CA THR A 557 -4.04 25.16 5.84
C THR A 557 -5.27 24.35 6.22
N SER A 558 -5.05 23.29 6.99
CA SER A 558 -6.12 22.47 7.57
C SER A 558 -6.86 23.19 8.70
N HIS A 559 -6.30 24.26 9.27
CA HIS A 559 -6.90 24.99 10.40
C HIS A 559 -8.03 25.92 9.97
N ALA A 560 -8.87 26.35 10.92
CA ALA A 560 -9.94 27.32 10.65
C ALA A 560 -9.37 28.70 10.28
N TYR A 561 -8.30 29.13 10.94
CA TYR A 561 -7.60 30.38 10.63
C TYR A 561 -6.82 30.25 9.31
N LYS A 562 -7.30 30.90 8.24
CA LYS A 562 -6.81 30.71 6.86
C LYS A 562 -5.67 31.63 6.43
N THR A 563 -5.32 32.64 7.21
CA THR A 563 -4.26 33.61 6.91
C THR A 563 -3.16 33.65 7.97
N PRO A 564 -2.60 32.49 8.37
CA PRO A 564 -1.56 32.44 9.39
C PRO A 564 -0.31 33.23 8.99
N LYS A 565 0.24 33.97 9.95
CA LYS A 565 1.55 34.63 9.83
C LYS A 565 2.67 33.61 10.01
N PRO A 566 3.91 33.92 9.59
CA PRO A 566 5.06 33.03 9.80
C PRO A 566 5.19 32.45 11.21
N GLU A 567 4.94 33.25 12.25
CA GLU A 567 4.98 32.80 13.65
C GLU A 567 3.90 31.77 13.96
N ASP A 568 2.70 31.95 13.38
CA ASP A 568 1.57 31.02 13.52
C ASP A 568 1.89 29.68 12.86
N VAL A 569 2.56 29.71 11.70
CA VAL A 569 3.04 28.51 11.00
C VAL A 569 4.07 27.77 11.85
N ALA A 570 5.06 28.51 12.37
CA ALA A 570 6.13 27.95 13.20
C ALA A 570 5.59 27.29 14.47
N ILE A 571 4.71 27.97 15.21
CA ILE A 571 4.14 27.39 16.44
C ILE A 571 3.22 26.21 16.13
N SER A 572 2.50 26.23 15.01
CA SER A 572 1.64 25.11 14.61
C SER A 572 2.45 23.85 14.30
N PHE A 573 3.52 23.96 13.50
CA PHE A 573 4.39 22.81 13.22
C PHE A 573 5.19 22.36 14.45
N ALA A 574 5.65 23.28 15.30
CA ALA A 574 6.37 22.95 16.54
C ALA A 574 5.48 22.24 17.58
N SER A 575 4.17 22.53 17.58
CA SER A 575 3.19 21.99 18.53
C SER A 575 2.35 20.82 17.99
N SER A 576 2.70 20.27 16.81
CA SER A 576 1.91 19.24 16.13
C SER A 576 0.45 19.61 15.88
N GLY A 577 0.21 20.89 15.56
CA GLY A 577 -1.13 21.44 15.34
C GLY A 577 -1.95 21.65 16.61
N TYR A 578 -1.36 21.50 17.82
CA TYR A 578 -2.05 21.80 19.07
C TYR A 578 -2.41 23.29 19.16
N PHE A 579 -1.51 24.17 18.72
CA PHE A 579 -1.81 25.58 18.47
C PHE A 579 -1.95 25.81 16.98
N SER A 580 -2.92 26.63 16.56
CA SER A 580 -3.06 27.05 15.15
C SER A 580 -2.47 28.43 14.88
N CYS A 581 -2.14 29.18 15.95
CA CYS A 581 -1.62 30.54 15.90
C CYS A 581 -1.01 30.94 17.24
N LEU A 582 -0.20 32.00 17.22
CA LEU A 582 0.60 32.46 18.35
C LEU A 582 -0.19 33.35 19.31
N VAL A 583 -1.10 34.20 18.81
CA VAL A 583 -1.80 35.20 19.63
C VAL A 583 -3.32 35.06 19.48
N GLY A 584 -4.00 34.75 20.58
CA GLY A 584 -5.47 34.66 20.62
C GLY A 584 -6.12 35.85 21.32
N LYS A 585 -5.50 36.41 22.38
CA LYS A 585 -5.98 37.65 23.01
C LYS A 585 -5.77 38.80 22.04
N ASN A 586 -6.86 39.46 21.65
CA ASN A 586 -6.88 40.53 20.65
C ASN A 586 -6.43 40.08 19.24
N GLY A 587 -6.32 38.77 19.00
CA GLY A 587 -6.06 38.18 17.69
C GLY A 587 -7.34 37.85 16.91
N PRO A 588 -7.21 37.15 15.77
CA PRO A 588 -8.34 36.65 14.99
C PRO A 588 -9.29 35.78 15.82
N ALA A 589 -10.58 35.76 15.49
CA ALA A 589 -11.58 35.02 16.25
C ALA A 589 -11.31 33.50 16.27
N GLU A 590 -10.81 32.96 15.16
CA GLU A 590 -10.45 31.56 14.96
C GLU A 590 -9.29 31.12 15.86
N CYS A 591 -8.48 32.09 16.32
CA CYS A 591 -7.37 31.88 17.24
C CYS A 591 -7.81 31.80 18.71
N LYS A 592 -9.03 32.23 19.04
CA LYS A 592 -9.55 32.15 20.41
C LYS A 592 -9.68 30.68 20.82
N GLY A 593 -8.90 30.27 21.83
CA GLY A 593 -8.84 28.89 22.30
C GLY A 593 -7.89 27.99 21.52
N ASN A 594 -7.15 28.52 20.53
CA ASN A 594 -6.17 27.79 19.71
C ASN A 594 -4.76 28.39 19.75
N SER A 595 -4.51 29.29 20.70
CA SER A 595 -3.22 29.95 20.89
C SER A 595 -2.62 29.66 22.27
N PRO A 596 -1.29 29.80 22.45
CA PRO A 596 -0.61 29.60 23.73
C PRO A 596 -1.16 30.44 24.89
N ASP A 597 -1.68 31.64 24.62
CA ASP A 597 -2.17 32.59 25.64
C ASP A 597 -3.66 32.37 26.03
N THR A 598 -4.38 31.52 25.31
CA THR A 598 -5.82 31.25 25.54
C THR A 598 -6.19 29.78 25.69
N LYS A 599 -5.42 28.86 25.10
CA LYS A 599 -5.62 27.41 25.23
C LYS A 599 -4.86 26.89 26.45
N GLY A 600 -5.29 25.74 26.97
CA GLY A 600 -4.56 25.04 28.03
C GLY A 600 -3.10 24.76 27.66
N ALA A 601 -2.25 24.63 28.67
CA ALA A 601 -0.83 24.38 28.45
C ALA A 601 -0.60 23.09 27.66
N MET A 602 0.24 23.18 26.62
CA MET A 602 0.72 22.00 25.92
C MET A 602 1.71 21.25 26.80
N ASN A 603 1.62 19.92 26.81
CA ASN A 603 2.63 19.11 27.47
C ASN A 603 3.97 19.21 26.71
N ASN A 604 5.08 19.35 27.42
CA ASN A 604 6.41 19.55 26.82
C ASN A 604 6.86 18.39 25.91
N GLN A 605 6.30 17.19 26.09
CA GLN A 605 6.54 16.03 25.22
C GLN A 605 5.39 15.78 24.23
N LEU A 606 4.53 16.79 23.98
CA LEU A 606 3.40 16.74 23.05
C LEU A 606 2.33 15.69 23.37
N ASN A 607 2.27 15.17 24.60
CA ASN A 607 1.37 14.06 24.95
C ASN A 607 -0.12 14.40 24.74
N ASN A 608 -0.50 15.67 24.95
CA ASN A 608 -1.84 16.18 24.72
C ASN A 608 -2.04 16.82 23.33
N ALA A 609 -1.04 16.79 22.46
CA ALA A 609 -1.19 17.20 21.06
C ALA A 609 -1.92 16.12 20.25
N PRO A 610 -2.54 16.46 19.10
CA PRO A 610 -3.05 15.48 18.15
C PRO A 610 -1.96 14.50 17.69
N ALA A 611 -2.32 13.22 17.51
CA ALA A 611 -1.38 12.22 16.98
C ALA A 611 -1.02 12.45 15.51
N SER A 612 -2.01 12.90 14.74
CA SER A 612 -1.88 13.19 13.31
C SER A 612 -2.14 14.67 13.04
N TYR A 613 -1.50 15.21 12.01
CA TYR A 613 -1.65 16.61 11.61
C TYR A 613 -1.80 16.73 10.10
N ALA A 614 -2.94 17.30 9.67
CA ALA A 614 -3.25 17.57 8.26
C ALA A 614 -2.42 18.73 7.67
N GLY A 615 -1.80 19.54 8.52
CA GLY A 615 -0.74 20.43 8.12
C GLY A 615 -1.13 21.55 7.17
N MET A 616 -0.19 21.91 6.31
CA MET A 616 -0.27 23.10 5.45
C MET A 616 0.43 22.87 4.11
N VAL A 617 0.00 23.62 3.09
CA VAL A 617 0.71 23.79 1.83
C VAL A 617 1.43 25.12 1.85
N LEU A 618 2.75 25.08 1.71
CA LEU A 618 3.65 26.23 1.79
C LEU A 618 4.33 26.46 0.45
N GLN A 619 4.45 27.71 0.04
CA GLN A 619 5.44 28.14 -0.94
C GLN A 619 6.62 28.73 -0.19
N LEU A 620 7.84 28.28 -0.48
CA LEU A 620 9.04 28.67 0.27
C LEU A 620 9.98 29.51 -0.60
N GLY A 621 10.58 30.54 0.00
CA GLY A 621 11.67 31.28 -0.63
C GLY A 621 12.93 30.42 -0.78
N LYS A 622 13.81 30.80 -1.72
CA LYS A 622 15.09 30.13 -1.96
C LYS A 622 15.91 30.02 -0.69
N GLY A 623 16.55 28.88 -0.48
CA GLY A 623 17.35 28.63 0.72
C GLY A 623 17.66 27.16 0.93
N ASP A 624 18.56 26.91 1.87
CA ASP A 624 18.86 25.57 2.37
C ASP A 624 18.39 25.52 3.82
N TYR A 625 17.39 24.70 4.09
CA TYR A 625 16.71 24.65 5.38
C TYR A 625 16.89 23.28 6.01
N TYR A 626 17.34 23.26 7.27
CA TYR A 626 17.47 22.06 8.07
C TYR A 626 16.43 22.06 9.17
N TYR A 627 15.84 20.91 9.43
CA TYR A 627 14.80 20.77 10.45
C TYR A 627 14.87 19.42 11.16
N ALA A 628 14.31 19.37 12.37
CA ALA A 628 14.25 18.17 13.18
C ALA A 628 12.88 18.00 13.82
N CYS A 629 12.56 16.78 14.22
CA CYS A 629 11.50 16.54 15.19
C CYS A 629 12.08 16.57 16.59
N SER A 630 11.77 17.62 17.36
CA SER A 630 12.31 17.77 18.72
C SER A 630 11.87 16.65 19.68
N ARG A 631 10.74 15.99 19.41
CA ARG A 631 10.28 14.84 20.21
C ARG A 631 11.03 13.55 19.88
N ASN A 632 11.36 13.32 18.62
CA ASN A 632 11.89 12.02 18.18
C ASN A 632 13.40 12.06 17.88
N ASN A 633 14.02 13.23 17.95
CA ASN A 633 15.47 13.40 17.87
C ASN A 633 16.10 13.18 19.27
N ASN A 634 16.54 11.94 19.54
CA ASN A 634 17.24 11.57 20.77
C ASN A 634 18.66 11.10 20.39
N PHE A 635 19.65 11.98 20.59
CA PHE A 635 21.04 11.81 20.12
C PHE A 635 21.68 10.45 20.43
N SER A 636 21.26 9.77 21.50
CA SER A 636 21.81 8.47 21.89
C SER A 636 21.48 7.33 20.92
N ASN A 637 20.37 7.40 20.17
CA ASN A 637 19.92 6.31 19.29
C ASN A 637 18.93 6.70 18.17
N ARG A 638 18.43 7.94 18.08
CA ARG A 638 17.43 8.37 17.08
C ARG A 638 17.74 9.76 16.53
N SER A 639 17.71 9.90 15.20
CA SER A 639 17.94 11.17 14.51
C SER A 639 16.87 11.43 13.44
N GLN A 640 15.72 11.97 13.85
CA GLN A 640 14.70 12.43 12.90
C GLN A 640 15.01 13.87 12.47
N LYS A 641 15.77 14.00 11.38
CA LYS A 641 16.19 15.28 10.78
C LYS A 641 15.95 15.24 9.28
N GLY A 642 15.74 16.41 8.68
CA GLY A 642 15.57 16.55 7.25
C GLY A 642 16.21 17.82 6.72
N ARG A 643 16.47 17.79 5.41
CA ARG A 643 16.96 18.91 4.61
C ARG A 643 15.94 19.24 3.53
N LEU A 644 15.66 20.51 3.38
CA LEU A 644 14.89 21.05 2.27
C LEU A 644 15.72 22.10 1.54
N TYR A 645 16.07 21.83 0.30
CA TYR A 645 16.76 22.76 -0.57
C TYR A 645 15.79 23.37 -1.59
N VAL A 646 15.62 24.69 -1.53
CA VAL A 646 14.74 25.46 -2.43
C VAL A 646 15.59 26.26 -3.41
N LYS A 647 15.52 25.88 -4.70
CA LYS A 647 16.32 26.46 -5.80
C LYS A 647 15.72 27.73 -6.39
#